data_AF-A0AAD3CZ16-F1
#
_entry.id   AF-A0AAD3CZ16-F1
#
_cell.length_a   1.000
_cell.length_b   1.000
_cell.length_c   1.000
_cell.angle_alpha   90.00
_cell.angle_beta   90.00
_cell.angle_gamma   90.00
#
_symmetry.space_group_name_H-M   'P 1'
#
loop_
_entity.id
_entity.type
_entity.pdbx_description
1 polymer ?
#
loop_
_entity_poly.entity_id
_entity_poly.type
_entity_poly.pdbx_seq_one_letter_code
_entity_poly.pdbx_strand_id
1 'polypeptide(L)'
;MTFVSNYTSTAITQQHNTSNRIEDEGINMTENEMLGNNDIIGQNFDVTPEIVNITKVESSNSSSLSILNITNKEHSNSTPIEIVNITKVEDYNSSSSMPIDIVNITKEETDPIEEWSFLVLADVHSFTPLSFDPFNKDLEIWKTTSPILQSLQVKHNFDFVMLVGDLVSYGGMFNSEIVERLGPNLTESDAVYQAGINCYKSMKDLFSEAGYQTILPCVGDHERGGNNGFRYRAKSKLDTVQSYRSSFVDGFMKDQLGNYIIPSQVVGVPSQPFYTKHEGSSYAVQIKNVVVVTVDAFRRLDIEGNYLDREKGFGGEGQITCDVTGDHLNWFENVLKAAKSDDSVDHIFVQAHLPIQQPVRKVDCSGQFVDGGENSDMWRLMNSYGVDIYFAGEVHSNTASMTRINGSNLVQVVTGSVRLSGYTSVTINDKVITLKTFTEYGPQWAFNNQYEETGSLVIDKKQKDVQITSTGDLKIVNHDEPMLHFDFTELESLADRKIRGLISSDTNDLYAKSVVVDQIECKQSVRNQGEFSSQYDAIVENILITEGRRGGGNAGVFDGRSSRFALYGTGPFSAGDVISFSMWLKTERYDEMLLMYYGNIWGKGMNTAKDHILLSLDGGVPKLYSQFDRILQPVGTSNLSDDKWHHIAVSMPRASCLFSEIQFYIDGVFYPSQINDPLLDQPMFFTTSGKLSFAHLGFSSPGAYEKFSYISPFEGQLDDIMMWSRPLTEKDILSQSNKYHGDKVVKKYEGRCKQVHQSFIRKMVWAKTEQSRCRRKCTERKNCLGYQYNRSIDECLHFSIKPVLDDSEIVDNDFQCGIAKYTYERKIRVGVNGSK
;
A
#
# COMPACT_ATOMS: atom_id res chain seq x y z
N MET A 1 -40.01 40.11 47.46
CA MET A 1 -41.01 39.24 48.12
C MET A 1 -41.03 37.93 47.35
N THR A 2 -40.84 36.73 47.89
CA THR A 2 -40.49 36.24 49.23
C THR A 2 -40.00 34.80 49.01
N PHE A 3 -39.00 34.41 49.81
CA PHE A 3 -38.40 33.09 50.06
C PHE A 3 -39.31 31.85 49.89
N VAL A 4 -38.70 30.67 49.60
CA VAL A 4 -38.46 29.60 50.59
C VAL A 4 -37.46 28.56 50.04
N SER A 5 -36.58 28.14 50.96
CA SER A 5 -35.50 27.17 50.93
C SER A 5 -35.92 25.70 50.77
N ASN A 6 -34.99 24.83 50.37
CA ASN A 6 -34.47 23.80 51.29
C ASN A 6 -33.17 23.16 50.76
N TYR A 7 -32.16 23.22 51.63
CA TYR A 7 -30.95 22.40 51.64
C TYR A 7 -31.28 21.00 52.16
N THR A 8 -30.63 19.98 51.61
CA THR A 8 -29.78 19.04 52.37
C THR A 8 -28.85 18.27 51.43
N SER A 9 -27.63 18.07 51.90
CA SER A 9 -26.46 17.52 51.23
C SER A 9 -26.40 16.00 51.30
N THR A 10 -25.67 15.35 50.38
CA THR A 10 -24.56 14.45 50.72
C THR A 10 -23.60 14.31 49.54
N ALA A 11 -22.30 14.29 49.86
CA ALA A 11 -21.17 14.49 48.96
C ALA A 11 -20.71 13.23 48.24
N ILE A 12 -20.18 13.39 47.02
CA ILE A 12 -19.07 12.58 46.49
C ILE A 12 -18.09 13.51 45.75
N THR A 13 -16.83 13.33 46.08
CA THR A 13 -15.64 14.14 45.80
C THR A 13 -15.20 14.08 44.34
N GLN A 14 -15.09 15.22 43.66
CA GLN A 14 -14.22 15.39 42.48
C GLN A 14 -13.26 16.55 42.76
N GLN A 15 -11.98 16.22 42.94
CA GLN A 15 -10.90 17.18 42.98
C GLN A 15 -10.53 17.56 41.55
N HIS A 16 -10.92 18.76 41.14
CA HIS A 16 -10.10 19.55 40.24
C HIS A 16 -8.89 20.06 41.02
N ASN A 17 -7.71 20.07 40.40
CA ASN A 17 -6.75 21.13 40.65
C ASN A 17 -5.94 21.44 39.39
N THR A 18 -6.02 22.72 39.06
CA THR A 18 -5.30 23.49 38.05
C THR A 18 -3.83 23.72 38.43
N SER A 19 -3.01 23.90 37.39
CA SER A 19 -1.77 24.68 37.27
C SER A 19 -0.92 24.97 38.50
N ASN A 20 0.40 24.78 38.37
CA ASN A 20 1.35 25.85 38.71
C ASN A 20 2.67 25.71 37.96
N ARG A 21 3.18 26.90 37.60
CA ARG A 21 4.43 27.26 36.93
C ARG A 21 5.30 27.95 37.98
N ILE A 22 6.54 27.49 38.18
CA ILE A 22 7.67 28.16 38.89
C ILE A 22 8.94 27.55 38.25
N GLU A 23 9.68 28.26 37.41
CA GLU A 23 10.82 29.17 37.70
C GLU A 23 12.07 28.48 38.27
N ASP A 24 13.17 28.70 37.54
CA ASP A 24 14.58 28.80 37.93
C ASP A 24 15.15 27.87 39.01
N GLU A 25 16.04 26.96 38.61
CA GLU A 25 17.33 26.78 39.31
C GLU A 25 18.47 26.55 38.32
N GLY A 26 19.54 27.33 38.51
CA GLY A 26 20.69 27.42 37.63
C GLY A 26 21.64 26.23 37.68
N ILE A 27 22.20 25.94 36.52
CA ILE A 27 23.31 25.01 36.32
C ILE A 27 24.60 25.69 36.81
N ASN A 28 25.29 25.04 37.74
CA ASN A 28 26.65 25.36 38.13
C ASN A 28 27.44 24.05 38.11
N MET A 29 28.12 23.73 37.00
CA MET A 29 29.18 22.72 36.96
C MET A 29 30.26 23.14 35.95
N THR A 30 31.28 23.78 36.53
CA THR A 30 32.73 23.70 36.29
C THR A 30 33.27 23.06 35.01
N GLU A 31 34.16 23.83 34.38
CA GLU A 31 35.28 23.43 33.53
C GLU A 31 36.06 22.23 34.08
N ASN A 32 36.40 21.28 33.21
CA ASN A 32 37.74 20.69 33.18
C ASN A 32 38.04 20.07 31.82
N GLU A 33 39.15 20.56 31.28
CA GLU A 33 40.06 20.11 30.23
C GLU A 33 40.01 18.61 29.85
N MET A 34 40.14 18.31 28.55
CA MET A 34 41.39 17.72 28.05
C MET A 34 41.53 17.79 26.51
N LEU A 35 42.70 18.29 26.12
CA LEU A 35 43.28 18.40 24.79
C LEU A 35 43.63 17.01 24.20
N GLY A 36 43.62 16.92 22.87
CA GLY A 36 44.20 15.78 22.14
C GLY A 36 44.20 15.98 20.63
N ASN A 37 45.21 16.68 20.11
CA ASN A 37 45.59 16.73 18.69
C ASN A 37 45.88 15.34 18.12
N ASN A 38 45.62 15.11 16.82
CA ASN A 38 46.69 14.95 15.81
C ASN A 38 46.16 14.69 14.39
N ASP A 39 46.88 15.34 13.46
CA ASP A 39 46.84 15.25 12.01
C ASP A 39 46.98 13.83 11.45
N ILE A 40 46.32 13.54 10.32
CA ILE A 40 46.85 12.62 9.31
C ILE A 40 46.69 13.21 7.89
N ILE A 41 47.82 13.16 7.21
CA ILE A 41 48.23 13.67 5.90
C ILE A 41 47.55 12.94 4.74
N GLY A 42 47.21 13.70 3.69
CA GLY A 42 46.74 13.19 2.41
C GLY A 42 47.82 12.49 1.57
N GLN A 43 47.43 11.44 0.85
CA GLN A 43 48.23 10.83 -0.21
C GLN A 43 47.43 10.89 -1.53
N ASN A 44 47.97 11.60 -2.51
CA ASN A 44 47.56 11.53 -3.91
C ASN A 44 48.10 10.23 -4.51
N PHE A 45 47.24 9.44 -5.15
CA PHE A 45 47.64 8.33 -6.01
C PHE A 45 47.58 8.78 -7.48
N ASP A 46 48.74 8.91 -8.11
CA ASP A 46 48.87 8.97 -9.57
C ASP A 46 48.61 7.56 -10.13
N VAL A 47 47.58 7.41 -10.95
CA VAL A 47 47.29 6.17 -11.69
C VAL A 47 47.65 6.40 -13.16
N THR A 48 48.68 5.71 -13.65
CA THR A 48 49.00 5.65 -15.08
C THR A 48 48.32 4.43 -15.71
N PRO A 49 47.70 4.54 -16.90
CA PRO A 49 47.07 3.40 -17.54
C PRO A 49 48.10 2.37 -18.02
N GLU A 50 47.81 1.09 -17.75
CA GLU A 50 48.63 -0.05 -18.16
C GLU A 50 48.38 -0.37 -19.64
N ILE A 51 49.42 -0.29 -20.48
CA ILE A 51 49.35 -0.58 -21.91
C ILE A 51 49.65 -2.08 -22.13
N VAL A 52 48.68 -2.83 -22.64
CA VAL A 52 48.87 -4.25 -23.01
C VAL A 52 49.17 -4.36 -24.51
N ASN A 53 50.40 -4.72 -24.87
CA ASN A 53 50.77 -5.06 -26.25
C ASN A 53 50.62 -6.57 -26.49
N ILE A 54 49.72 -6.96 -27.39
CA ILE A 54 49.56 -8.37 -27.80
C ILE A 54 50.46 -8.63 -29.01
N THR A 55 51.59 -9.30 -28.79
CA THR A 55 52.48 -9.77 -29.84
C THR A 55 52.27 -11.26 -30.06
N LYS A 56 51.55 -11.57 -31.16
CA LYS A 56 51.42 -12.89 -31.83
C LYS A 56 50.18 -13.73 -31.48
N VAL A 57 49.43 -14.08 -32.53
CA VAL A 57 48.37 -15.10 -32.52
C VAL A 57 48.71 -16.11 -33.61
N GLU A 58 48.85 -17.38 -33.26
CA GLU A 58 49.05 -18.47 -34.23
C GLU A 58 47.73 -19.22 -34.42
N SER A 59 47.29 -19.39 -35.68
CA SER A 59 46.06 -20.11 -36.03
C SER A 59 46.36 -21.58 -36.33
N SER A 60 45.49 -22.49 -35.88
CA SER A 60 45.38 -23.82 -36.46
C SER A 60 43.94 -24.10 -36.89
N ASN A 61 43.79 -24.38 -38.18
CA ASN A 61 42.62 -24.87 -38.91
C ASN A 61 41.44 -23.93 -39.23
N SER A 62 41.04 -24.05 -40.50
CA SER A 62 40.11 -23.23 -41.25
C SER A 62 38.67 -23.68 -41.05
N SER A 63 37.96 -23.05 -40.11
CA SER A 63 36.54 -22.73 -40.21
C SER A 63 36.09 -22.09 -38.89
N SER A 64 35.68 -20.82 -38.95
CA SER A 64 35.30 -19.93 -37.85
C SER A 64 36.45 -19.31 -37.04
N LEU A 65 36.65 -18.00 -37.21
CA LEU A 65 37.37 -17.17 -36.24
C LEU A 65 36.40 -16.84 -35.12
N SER A 66 36.63 -17.37 -33.92
CA SER A 66 35.95 -16.94 -32.70
C SER A 66 36.93 -16.05 -31.95
N ILE A 67 36.63 -14.77 -31.76
CA ILE A 67 37.42 -13.93 -30.85
C ILE A 67 37.17 -14.44 -29.43
N LEU A 68 38.25 -14.79 -28.74
CA LEU A 68 38.23 -15.20 -27.34
C LEU A 68 37.58 -14.11 -26.49
N ASN A 69 36.55 -14.47 -25.74
CA ASN A 69 35.98 -13.66 -24.66
C ASN A 69 37.08 -13.27 -23.66
N ILE A 70 37.36 -11.97 -23.53
CA ILE A 70 38.08 -11.44 -22.38
C ILE A 70 37.04 -11.23 -21.27
N THR A 71 36.90 -12.20 -20.38
CA THR A 71 36.14 -12.00 -19.13
C THR A 71 36.96 -11.15 -18.17
N ASN A 72 36.54 -9.91 -17.94
CA ASN A 72 36.99 -9.14 -16.79
C ASN A 72 36.34 -9.69 -15.52
N LYS A 73 37.17 -10.07 -14.56
CA LYS A 73 36.76 -10.38 -13.20
C LYS A 73 36.52 -9.04 -12.49
N GLU A 74 35.36 -8.89 -11.87
CA GLU A 74 34.93 -7.67 -11.17
C GLU A 74 36.02 -7.12 -10.25
N HIS A 75 36.46 -5.89 -10.53
CA HIS A 75 37.00 -4.99 -9.53
C HIS A 75 36.35 -3.61 -9.70
N SER A 76 35.78 -3.12 -8.61
CA SER A 76 35.20 -1.79 -8.46
C SER A 76 36.23 -0.70 -8.75
N ASN A 77 35.84 0.25 -9.61
CA ASN A 77 36.57 1.41 -10.14
C ASN A 77 37.10 1.20 -11.57
N SER A 78 36.25 1.49 -12.54
CA SER A 78 36.54 1.42 -13.97
C SER A 78 37.27 2.66 -14.48
N THR A 79 38.55 2.52 -14.82
CA THR A 79 39.20 3.36 -15.85
C THR A 79 39.04 2.67 -17.22
N PRO A 80 38.78 3.40 -18.32
CA PRO A 80 38.66 2.80 -19.64
C PRO A 80 40.01 2.29 -20.15
N ILE A 81 40.06 1.08 -20.70
CA ILE A 81 41.22 0.56 -21.44
C ILE A 81 41.13 1.07 -22.89
N GLU A 82 42.16 1.78 -23.34
CA GLU A 82 42.29 2.27 -24.72
C GLU A 82 43.06 1.23 -25.56
N ILE A 83 42.39 0.61 -26.55
CA ILE A 83 43.06 -0.31 -27.49
C ILE A 83 43.55 0.52 -28.68
N VAL A 84 44.87 0.75 -28.76
CA VAL A 84 45.49 1.52 -29.84
C VAL A 84 46.27 0.58 -30.77
N ASN A 85 45.77 0.47 -32.01
CA ASN A 85 46.38 -0.14 -33.20
C ASN A 85 46.50 -1.67 -33.32
N ILE A 86 45.88 -2.19 -34.39
CA ILE A 86 46.22 -3.50 -34.99
C ILE A 86 47.04 -3.23 -36.25
N THR A 87 48.33 -3.55 -36.23
CA THR A 87 49.21 -3.37 -37.39
C THR A 87 49.20 -4.63 -38.26
N LYS A 88 48.64 -4.48 -39.47
CA LYS A 88 48.94 -5.19 -40.73
C LYS A 88 49.08 -6.73 -40.66
N VAL A 89 48.08 -7.43 -41.19
CA VAL A 89 48.18 -8.86 -41.56
C VAL A 89 48.81 -8.95 -42.95
N GLU A 90 49.95 -9.63 -43.08
CA GLU A 90 50.54 -9.94 -44.39
C GLU A 90 50.01 -11.30 -44.89
N ASP A 91 49.22 -11.27 -45.96
CA ASP A 91 48.73 -12.47 -46.64
C ASP A 91 49.79 -13.04 -47.59
N TYR A 92 50.09 -14.33 -47.44
CA TYR A 92 50.77 -15.14 -48.45
C TYR A 92 49.72 -15.89 -49.27
N ASN A 93 49.63 -15.55 -50.56
CA ASN A 93 49.08 -16.34 -51.67
C ASN A 93 47.72 -17.04 -51.47
N SER A 94 46.63 -16.46 -52.02
CA SER A 94 45.79 -17.19 -52.99
C SER A 94 44.82 -16.26 -53.71
N SER A 95 44.58 -16.56 -54.97
CA SER A 95 43.74 -15.83 -55.91
C SER A 95 42.26 -16.09 -55.67
N SER A 96 41.56 -15.19 -54.99
CA SER A 96 40.14 -14.89 -55.28
C SER A 96 39.76 -13.55 -54.64
N SER A 97 39.43 -12.56 -55.46
CA SER A 97 38.92 -11.27 -55.01
C SER A 97 37.47 -11.41 -54.53
N MET A 98 37.24 -11.37 -53.22
CA MET A 98 35.95 -10.95 -52.65
C MET A 98 36.07 -9.50 -52.16
N PRO A 99 35.02 -8.68 -52.29
CA PRO A 99 35.02 -7.35 -51.70
C PRO A 99 34.99 -7.49 -50.18
N ILE A 100 35.97 -6.90 -49.50
CA ILE A 100 35.91 -6.70 -48.06
C ILE A 100 35.07 -5.43 -47.85
N ASP A 101 33.82 -5.58 -47.40
CA ASP A 101 33.05 -4.45 -46.89
C ASP A 101 33.69 -4.00 -45.57
N ILE A 102 34.38 -2.86 -45.63
CA ILE A 102 34.83 -2.15 -44.43
C ILE A 102 33.58 -1.55 -43.78
N VAL A 103 33.00 -2.28 -42.84
CA VAL A 103 31.98 -1.74 -41.94
C VAL A 103 32.68 -0.70 -41.07
N ASN A 104 32.45 0.58 -41.37
CA ASN A 104 32.79 1.66 -40.44
C ASN A 104 31.95 1.45 -39.18
N ILE A 105 32.54 0.83 -38.15
CA ILE A 105 32.00 0.88 -36.79
C ILE A 105 32.31 2.28 -36.29
N THR A 106 31.47 3.25 -36.64
CA THR A 106 31.40 4.48 -35.88
C THR A 106 30.94 4.08 -34.48
N LYS A 107 31.87 4.14 -33.53
CA LYS A 107 31.56 4.11 -32.12
C LYS A 107 30.64 5.32 -31.91
N GLU A 108 29.34 5.10 -31.84
CA GLU A 108 28.43 6.11 -31.29
C GLU A 108 28.96 6.35 -29.88
N GLU A 109 29.64 7.49 -29.70
CA GLU A 109 29.81 8.08 -28.38
C GLU A 109 28.39 8.41 -27.92
N THR A 110 27.74 7.43 -27.28
CA THR A 110 26.56 7.71 -26.49
C THR A 110 27.05 8.59 -25.36
N ASP A 111 26.69 9.88 -25.41
CA ASP A 111 26.92 10.78 -24.29
C ASP A 111 26.52 10.07 -22.99
N PRO A 112 27.33 10.17 -21.92
CA PRO A 112 27.01 9.53 -20.66
C PRO A 112 25.61 10.00 -20.25
N ILE A 113 24.68 9.04 -20.16
CA ILE A 113 23.30 9.28 -19.77
C ILE A 113 23.33 10.00 -18.41
N GLU A 114 22.93 11.28 -18.38
CA GLU A 114 22.96 12.09 -17.16
C GLU A 114 21.91 11.56 -16.18
N GLU A 115 22.38 10.92 -15.11
CA GLU A 115 21.53 10.50 -13.99
C GLU A 115 21.39 11.66 -12.99
N TRP A 116 20.17 11.89 -12.54
CA TRP A 116 19.85 12.96 -11.60
C TRP A 116 18.70 12.56 -10.68
N SER A 117 18.48 13.29 -9.58
CA SER A 117 17.57 12.83 -8.52
C SER A 117 16.74 13.94 -7.89
N PHE A 118 15.58 13.59 -7.35
CA PHE A 118 14.75 14.49 -6.58
C PHE A 118 14.13 13.81 -5.35
N LEU A 119 13.71 14.64 -4.39
CA LEU A 119 13.11 14.21 -3.13
C LEU A 119 11.59 14.27 -3.22
N VAL A 120 10.89 13.29 -2.65
CA VAL A 120 9.43 13.28 -2.47
C VAL A 120 9.10 13.19 -0.98
N LEU A 121 8.28 14.12 -0.49
CA LEU A 121 7.73 14.16 0.87
C LEU A 121 6.21 14.33 0.80
N ALA A 122 5.49 13.66 1.71
CA ALA A 122 4.03 13.75 1.81
C ALA A 122 3.58 13.71 3.27
N ASP A 123 2.45 14.32 3.61
CA ASP A 123 1.81 14.20 4.93
C ASP A 123 2.71 14.63 6.09
N VAL A 124 3.56 15.65 5.90
CA VAL A 124 4.56 16.03 6.91
C VAL A 124 3.89 16.54 8.19
N HIS A 125 2.77 17.28 8.08
CA HIS A 125 1.92 17.83 9.15
C HIS A 125 2.59 18.72 10.21
N SER A 126 3.92 18.82 10.24
CA SER A 126 4.65 19.42 11.35
C SER A 126 4.92 20.91 11.19
N PHE A 127 4.63 21.52 10.03
CA PHE A 127 4.93 22.95 9.77
C PHE A 127 3.90 23.94 10.34
N THR A 128 2.85 23.44 11.00
CA THR A 128 1.82 24.27 11.68
C THR A 128 2.37 25.43 12.51
N PRO A 129 3.43 25.28 13.33
CA PRO A 129 3.95 26.38 14.14
C PRO A 129 4.38 27.61 13.33
N LEU A 130 4.87 27.42 12.09
CA LEU A 130 5.29 28.50 11.19
C LEU A 130 4.11 29.42 10.77
N SER A 131 2.87 28.96 10.94
CA SER A 131 1.68 29.77 10.69
C SER A 131 1.53 30.90 11.70
N PHE A 132 2.04 30.71 12.92
CA PHE A 132 1.82 31.59 14.07
C PHE A 132 3.09 32.35 14.50
N ASP A 133 4.26 31.83 14.15
CA ASP A 133 5.54 32.46 14.43
C ASP A 133 6.47 32.33 13.20
N PRO A 134 6.16 33.09 12.12
CA PRO A 134 6.82 32.94 10.83
C PRO A 134 8.29 33.34 10.88
N PHE A 135 9.13 32.63 10.12
CA PHE A 135 10.58 32.84 10.00
C PHE A 135 11.36 32.70 11.31
N ASN A 136 10.73 32.27 12.40
CA ASN A 136 11.42 32.07 13.66
C ASN A 136 12.24 30.77 13.63
N LYS A 137 13.55 30.91 13.46
CA LYS A 137 14.51 29.81 13.43
C LYS A 137 14.73 29.16 14.80
N ASP A 138 14.24 29.79 15.87
CA ASP A 138 14.28 29.22 17.21
C ASP A 138 13.19 28.19 17.48
N LEU A 139 12.19 28.09 16.61
CA LEU A 139 11.16 27.06 16.72
C LEU A 139 11.77 25.67 16.58
N GLU A 140 11.26 24.74 17.39
CA GLU A 140 11.70 23.34 17.38
C GLU A 140 11.57 22.72 15.99
N ILE A 141 10.49 23.04 15.26
CA ILE A 141 10.30 22.53 13.89
C ILE A 141 11.43 22.99 12.95
N TRP A 142 11.94 24.21 13.10
CA TRP A 142 13.04 24.72 12.28
C TRP A 142 14.36 24.05 12.68
N LYS A 143 14.65 24.02 13.99
CA LYS A 143 15.86 23.42 14.58
C LYS A 143 16.02 21.94 14.25
N THR A 144 14.92 21.21 14.13
CA THR A 144 14.92 19.79 13.79
C THR A 144 14.89 19.54 12.29
N THR A 145 14.04 20.24 11.55
CA THR A 145 13.84 19.98 10.10
C THR A 145 15.01 20.48 9.26
N SER A 146 15.57 21.66 9.55
CA SER A 146 16.64 22.25 8.72
C SER A 146 17.87 21.33 8.64
N PRO A 147 18.42 20.80 9.76
CA PRO A 147 19.55 19.87 9.70
C PRO A 147 19.24 18.56 8.97
N ILE A 148 18.02 18.02 9.11
CA ILE A 148 17.60 16.81 8.38
C ILE A 148 17.61 17.07 6.87
N LEU A 149 16.94 18.14 6.44
CA LEU A 149 16.86 18.50 5.02
C LEU A 149 18.26 18.78 4.45
N GLN A 150 19.13 19.48 5.18
CA GLN A 150 20.52 19.70 4.79
C GLN A 150 21.29 18.38 4.66
N SER A 151 21.13 17.48 5.62
CA SER A 151 21.78 16.16 5.59
C SER A 151 21.33 15.34 4.39
N LEU A 152 20.05 15.38 4.04
CA LEU A 152 19.52 14.72 2.84
C LEU A 152 20.08 15.36 1.57
N GLN A 153 20.18 16.69 1.52
CA GLN A 153 20.73 17.39 0.37
C GLN A 153 22.21 17.10 0.16
N VAL A 154 23.00 17.09 1.23
CA VAL A 154 24.43 16.72 1.16
C VAL A 154 24.60 15.26 0.75
N LYS A 155 23.74 14.36 1.24
CA LYS A 155 23.84 12.92 0.98
C LYS A 155 23.49 12.55 -0.46
N HIS A 156 22.45 13.16 -1.03
CA HIS A 156 21.86 12.73 -2.30
C HIS A 156 21.94 13.77 -3.41
N ASN A 157 22.24 15.03 -3.08
CA ASN A 157 22.33 16.16 -4.02
C ASN A 157 21.08 16.27 -4.93
N PHE A 158 19.90 16.37 -4.32
CA PHE A 158 18.65 16.42 -5.06
C PHE A 158 18.50 17.74 -5.85
N ASP A 159 18.03 17.65 -7.09
CA ASP A 159 17.78 18.80 -7.97
C ASP A 159 16.54 19.62 -7.53
N PHE A 160 15.51 18.95 -7.00
CA PHE A 160 14.28 19.58 -6.50
C PHE A 160 13.54 18.70 -5.47
N VAL A 161 12.47 19.25 -4.88
CA VAL A 161 11.57 18.53 -3.95
C VAL A 161 10.13 18.55 -4.44
N MET A 162 9.46 17.41 -4.47
CA MET A 162 8.00 17.30 -4.58
C MET A 162 7.39 17.19 -3.18
N LEU A 163 6.35 17.97 -2.92
CA LEU A 163 5.67 18.01 -1.63
C LEU A 163 4.19 17.64 -1.84
N VAL A 164 3.81 16.39 -1.59
CA VAL A 164 2.53 15.79 -2.00
C VAL A 164 1.40 16.07 -0.99
N GLY A 165 1.23 17.33 -0.61
CA GLY A 165 0.16 17.80 0.27
C GLY A 165 0.38 17.51 1.77
N ASP A 166 -0.51 18.07 2.58
CA ASP A 166 -0.57 17.93 4.04
C ASP A 166 0.74 18.22 4.76
N LEU A 167 1.33 19.34 4.37
CA LEU A 167 2.56 19.83 4.99
C LEU A 167 2.26 20.49 6.34
N VAL A 168 1.03 20.98 6.50
CA VAL A 168 0.55 21.73 7.65
C VAL A 168 -0.66 21.06 8.26
N SER A 169 -0.89 21.26 9.55
CA SER A 169 -2.10 20.77 10.25
C SER A 169 -3.04 21.88 10.72
N TYR A 170 -2.74 23.17 10.48
CA TYR A 170 -3.65 24.26 10.89
C TYR A 170 -5.02 24.15 10.21
N GLY A 171 -5.11 23.48 9.06
CA GLY A 171 -6.37 23.08 8.42
C GLY A 171 -7.31 22.30 9.33
N GLY A 172 -6.76 21.46 10.21
CA GLY A 172 -7.51 20.65 11.17
C GLY A 172 -7.92 21.39 12.46
N MET A 173 -7.37 22.57 12.73
CA MET A 173 -7.73 23.42 13.89
C MET A 173 -9.08 24.10 13.65
N PHE A 174 -9.78 24.55 14.71
CA PHE A 174 -10.95 25.42 14.48
C PHE A 174 -10.51 26.81 14.00
N ASN A 175 -11.28 27.44 13.11
CA ASN A 175 -10.93 28.78 12.61
C ASN A 175 -10.89 29.83 13.74
N SER A 176 -11.76 29.69 14.74
CA SER A 176 -11.74 30.53 15.95
C SER A 176 -10.42 30.43 16.73
N GLU A 177 -9.78 29.26 16.74
CA GLU A 177 -8.48 29.04 17.38
C GLU A 177 -7.35 29.70 16.58
N ILE A 178 -7.45 29.71 15.25
CA ILE A 178 -6.52 30.44 14.39
C ILE A 178 -6.63 31.96 14.66
N VAL A 179 -7.86 32.48 14.76
CA VAL A 179 -8.12 33.89 15.11
C VAL A 179 -7.52 34.22 16.49
N GLU A 180 -7.75 33.38 17.51
CA GLU A 180 -7.22 33.60 18.85
C GLU A 180 -5.68 33.72 18.86
N ARG A 181 -5.00 32.87 18.08
CA ARG A 181 -3.53 32.84 18.01
C ARG A 181 -2.91 33.98 17.21
N LEU A 182 -3.54 34.41 16.12
CA LEU A 182 -3.02 35.50 15.29
C LEU A 182 -3.46 36.89 15.76
N GLY A 183 -4.56 36.95 16.52
CA GLY A 183 -5.07 38.16 17.12
C GLY A 183 -6.58 38.32 16.89
N PRO A 184 -7.35 38.73 17.92
CA PRO A 184 -8.81 38.74 17.88
C PRO A 184 -9.43 39.76 16.91
N ASN A 185 -8.64 40.62 16.28
CA ASN A 185 -9.12 41.64 15.34
C ASN A 185 -9.29 41.12 13.90
N LEU A 186 -8.86 39.89 13.63
CA LEU A 186 -8.99 39.27 12.30
C LEU A 186 -10.35 38.59 12.14
N THR A 187 -10.93 38.66 10.95
CA THR A 187 -12.00 37.74 10.58
C THR A 187 -11.44 36.33 10.43
N GLU A 188 -12.27 35.30 10.49
CA GLU A 188 -11.82 33.92 10.24
C GLU A 188 -11.17 33.75 8.87
N SER A 189 -11.70 34.42 7.84
CA SER A 189 -11.12 34.43 6.50
C SER A 189 -9.72 35.04 6.49
N ASP A 190 -9.55 36.20 7.13
CA ASP A 190 -8.25 36.89 7.17
C ASP A 190 -7.23 36.12 8.00
N ALA A 191 -7.67 35.52 9.12
CA ALA A 191 -6.82 34.72 9.99
C ALA A 191 -6.34 33.44 9.27
N VAL A 192 -7.23 32.72 8.60
CA VAL A 192 -6.87 31.55 7.77
C VAL A 192 -5.89 31.95 6.67
N TYR A 193 -6.18 33.05 5.96
CA TYR A 193 -5.32 33.52 4.89
C TYR A 193 -3.92 33.87 5.42
N GLN A 194 -3.85 34.66 6.51
CA GLN A 194 -2.60 35.06 7.13
C GLN A 194 -1.80 33.88 7.68
N ALA A 195 -2.46 32.91 8.32
CA ALA A 195 -1.84 31.68 8.80
C ALA A 195 -1.13 30.92 7.67
N GLY A 196 -1.81 30.74 6.54
CA GLY A 196 -1.23 30.10 5.36
C GLY A 196 -0.05 30.89 4.79
N ILE A 197 -0.20 32.21 4.61
CA ILE A 197 0.89 33.07 4.10
C ILE A 197 2.14 32.96 4.98
N ASN A 198 1.97 33.07 6.30
CA ASN A 198 3.04 32.94 7.27
C ASN A 198 3.75 31.61 7.14
N CYS A 199 2.99 30.52 7.09
CA CYS A 199 3.52 29.17 7.03
C CYS A 199 4.29 28.92 5.73
N TYR A 200 3.65 29.11 4.59
CA TYR A 200 4.22 28.74 3.29
C TYR A 200 5.43 29.58 2.90
N LYS A 201 5.47 30.87 3.26
CA LYS A 201 6.68 31.69 3.07
C LYS A 201 7.82 31.24 3.98
N SER A 202 7.53 30.96 5.24
CA SER A 202 8.54 30.43 6.17
C SER A 202 9.09 29.07 5.72
N MET A 203 8.23 28.22 5.16
CA MET A 203 8.65 26.94 4.59
C MET A 203 9.57 27.13 3.39
N LYS A 204 9.28 28.05 2.46
CA LYS A 204 10.20 28.36 1.36
C LYS A 204 11.59 28.74 1.87
N ASP A 205 11.65 29.59 2.90
CA ASP A 205 12.90 30.01 3.51
C ASP A 205 13.62 28.84 4.19
N LEU A 206 12.90 27.97 4.91
CA LEU A 206 13.43 26.76 5.53
C LEU A 206 14.06 25.80 4.51
N PHE A 207 13.36 25.53 3.40
CA PHE A 207 13.87 24.66 2.33
C PHE A 207 15.04 25.30 1.59
N SER A 208 14.99 26.60 1.31
CA SER A 208 16.10 27.33 0.69
C SER A 208 17.35 27.32 1.57
N GLU A 209 17.20 27.53 2.88
CA GLU A 209 18.30 27.41 3.85
C GLU A 209 18.89 25.99 3.90
N ALA A 210 18.06 24.98 3.65
CA ALA A 210 18.50 23.60 3.56
C ALA A 210 19.13 23.22 2.21
N GLY A 211 19.21 24.16 1.26
CA GLY A 211 19.84 23.97 -0.05
C GLY A 211 18.86 23.63 -1.19
N TYR A 212 17.55 23.61 -0.94
CA TYR A 212 16.54 23.32 -1.95
C TYR A 212 15.97 24.61 -2.54
N GLN A 213 16.37 24.93 -3.77
CA GLN A 213 15.90 26.13 -4.48
C GLN A 213 14.55 25.91 -5.19
N THR A 214 14.25 24.67 -5.57
CA THR A 214 13.05 24.31 -6.30
C THR A 214 12.21 23.34 -5.45
N ILE A 215 11.01 23.78 -5.08
CA ILE A 215 10.00 22.94 -4.43
C ILE A 215 8.71 22.98 -5.24
N LEU A 216 8.07 21.83 -5.41
CA LEU A 216 6.83 21.65 -6.17
C LEU A 216 5.72 21.17 -5.22
N PRO A 217 5.02 22.10 -4.54
CA PRO A 217 3.99 21.74 -3.58
C PRO A 217 2.66 21.40 -4.24
N CYS A 218 2.00 20.38 -3.70
CA CYS A 218 0.64 19.99 -3.96
C CYS A 218 -0.27 20.40 -2.78
N VAL A 219 -1.55 20.57 -3.06
CA VAL A 219 -2.59 20.82 -2.05
C VAL A 219 -3.05 19.48 -1.49
N GLY A 220 -3.03 19.33 -0.16
CA GLY A 220 -3.75 18.30 0.59
C GLY A 220 -5.04 18.81 1.22
N ASP A 221 -5.76 17.94 1.93
CA ASP A 221 -7.04 18.32 2.52
C ASP A 221 -6.85 19.31 3.67
N HIS A 222 -5.72 19.25 4.38
CA HIS A 222 -5.36 20.25 5.40
C HIS A 222 -5.05 21.63 4.80
N GLU A 223 -4.55 21.72 3.57
CA GLU A 223 -4.45 22.99 2.82
C GLU A 223 -5.81 23.49 2.28
N ARG A 224 -6.90 22.79 2.60
CA ARG A 224 -8.28 23.16 2.28
C ARG A 224 -9.17 23.31 3.52
N GLY A 225 -8.61 23.12 4.72
CA GLY A 225 -9.37 23.14 5.96
C GLY A 225 -10.07 21.81 6.28
N GLY A 226 -9.45 20.69 5.90
CA GLY A 226 -9.91 19.31 6.06
C GLY A 226 -10.22 18.86 7.50
N ASN A 227 -10.39 17.56 7.69
CA ASN A 227 -11.04 16.95 8.88
C ASN A 227 -12.52 17.36 9.06
N ASN A 228 -12.87 17.95 10.21
CA ASN A 228 -14.25 18.32 10.51
C ASN A 228 -14.77 19.48 9.64
N GLY A 229 -13.89 20.16 8.88
CA GLY A 229 -14.23 21.37 8.15
C GLY A 229 -15.01 21.18 6.86
N PHE A 230 -15.03 19.98 6.28
CA PHE A 230 -15.77 19.72 5.04
C PHE A 230 -17.26 19.47 5.27
N ARG A 231 -17.70 19.24 6.52
CA ARG A 231 -19.10 18.94 6.85
C ARG A 231 -20.00 20.16 6.68
N TYR A 232 -21.23 19.98 6.18
CA TYR A 232 -22.24 21.04 6.00
C TYR A 232 -22.47 21.91 7.25
N ARG A 233 -22.40 21.31 8.45
CA ARG A 233 -22.58 22.04 9.72
C ARG A 233 -21.35 22.85 10.15
N ALA A 234 -20.20 22.64 9.54
CA ALA A 234 -18.96 23.37 9.79
C ALA A 234 -18.88 24.62 8.90
N LYS A 235 -19.91 25.47 8.96
CA LYS A 235 -20.09 26.61 8.04
C LYS A 235 -18.87 27.53 7.97
N SER A 236 -18.27 27.86 9.11
CA SER A 236 -17.03 28.64 9.20
C SER A 236 -15.92 28.10 8.29
N LYS A 237 -15.66 26.79 8.34
CA LYS A 237 -14.62 26.15 7.54
C LYS A 237 -14.94 26.21 6.05
N LEU A 238 -16.15 25.82 5.68
CA LEU A 238 -16.62 25.86 4.29
C LEU A 238 -16.52 27.26 3.70
N ASP A 239 -16.92 28.29 4.46
CA ASP A 239 -16.87 29.69 4.01
C ASP A 239 -15.43 30.19 3.84
N THR A 240 -14.44 29.58 4.50
CA THR A 240 -13.01 29.92 4.37
C THR A 240 -12.20 29.07 3.39
N VAL A 241 -12.80 28.08 2.70
CA VAL A 241 -12.09 27.21 1.73
C VAL A 241 -11.33 28.04 0.67
N GLN A 242 -11.91 29.16 0.24
CA GLN A 242 -11.22 30.05 -0.71
C GLN A 242 -10.02 30.75 -0.08
N SER A 243 -10.09 31.14 1.20
CA SER A 243 -8.98 31.78 1.93
C SER A 243 -7.80 30.82 2.11
N TYR A 244 -8.09 29.54 2.42
CA TYR A 244 -7.11 28.45 2.40
C TYR A 244 -6.43 28.31 1.03
N ARG A 245 -7.22 28.32 -0.06
CA ARG A 245 -6.68 28.24 -1.41
C ARG A 245 -5.82 29.43 -1.78
N SER A 246 -6.31 30.64 -1.54
CA SER A 246 -5.58 31.86 -1.88
C SER A 246 -4.27 31.95 -1.11
N SER A 247 -4.24 31.61 0.19
CA SER A 247 -2.99 31.66 0.96
C SER A 247 -1.95 30.64 0.49
N PHE A 248 -2.37 29.45 0.05
CA PHE A 248 -1.48 28.49 -0.60
C PHE A 248 -0.85 29.07 -1.87
N VAL A 249 -1.67 29.62 -2.77
CA VAL A 249 -1.20 30.20 -4.03
C VAL A 249 -0.27 31.39 -3.79
N ASP A 250 -0.68 32.33 -2.96
CA ASP A 250 0.07 33.55 -2.69
C ASP A 250 1.32 33.29 -1.81
N GLY A 251 1.27 32.25 -0.99
CA GLY A 251 2.35 31.83 -0.09
C GLY A 251 3.44 31.05 -0.81
N PHE A 252 3.09 30.03 -1.60
CA PHE A 252 4.06 29.20 -2.32
C PHE A 252 4.36 29.72 -3.72
N MET A 253 3.31 29.91 -4.53
CA MET A 253 3.44 30.02 -5.98
C MET A 253 3.75 31.41 -6.48
N LYS A 254 3.73 32.42 -5.61
CA LYS A 254 4.07 33.80 -5.95
C LYS A 254 5.35 34.28 -5.25
N ASP A 255 6.07 35.15 -5.95
CA ASP A 255 7.21 35.89 -5.40
C ASP A 255 6.76 37.09 -4.53
N GLN A 256 7.71 37.88 -4.04
CA GLN A 256 7.41 39.07 -3.24
C GLN A 256 6.71 40.19 -4.02
N LEU A 257 6.79 40.17 -5.36
CA LEU A 257 6.13 41.13 -6.26
C LEU A 257 4.73 40.64 -6.69
N GLY A 258 4.33 39.42 -6.31
CA GLY A 258 3.06 38.81 -6.68
C GLY A 258 3.07 38.10 -8.03
N ASN A 259 4.23 37.92 -8.66
CA ASN A 259 4.33 37.16 -9.91
C ASN A 259 4.39 35.66 -9.61
N TYR A 260 3.79 34.84 -10.49
CA TYR A 260 3.96 33.39 -10.40
C TYR A 260 5.43 33.00 -10.60
N ILE A 261 5.96 32.14 -9.72
CA ILE A 261 7.33 31.62 -9.81
C ILE A 261 7.47 30.49 -10.82
N ILE A 262 6.34 29.87 -11.19
CA ILE A 262 6.28 28.87 -12.25
C ILE A 262 6.14 29.55 -13.61
N PRO A 263 6.79 29.01 -14.67
CA PRO A 263 6.62 29.51 -16.03
C PRO A 263 5.15 29.56 -16.42
N SER A 264 4.75 30.47 -17.32
CA SER A 264 3.36 30.58 -17.80
C SER A 264 2.97 29.49 -18.81
N GLN A 265 3.96 28.78 -19.35
CA GLN A 265 3.79 27.68 -20.30
C GLN A 265 4.71 26.51 -19.95
N VAL A 266 4.28 25.31 -20.34
CA VAL A 266 5.06 24.07 -20.30
C VAL A 266 4.83 23.37 -21.64
N VAL A 267 5.90 22.91 -22.31
CA VAL A 267 5.80 22.19 -23.61
C VAL A 267 4.83 22.84 -24.61
N GLY A 268 4.85 24.18 -24.71
CA GLY A 268 4.03 24.95 -25.65
C GLY A 268 2.56 25.17 -25.26
N VAL A 269 2.09 24.69 -24.11
CA VAL A 269 0.72 24.89 -23.62
C VAL A 269 0.72 25.64 -22.27
N PRO A 270 -0.42 26.24 -21.85
CA PRO A 270 -0.52 26.88 -20.53
C PRO A 270 -0.12 25.94 -19.38
N SER A 271 0.79 26.39 -18.53
CA SER A 271 1.28 25.63 -17.37
C SER A 271 0.26 25.56 -16.24
N GLN A 272 -0.82 26.31 -16.30
CA GLN A 272 -1.86 26.39 -15.27
C GLN A 272 -3.25 26.49 -15.94
N PRO A 273 -4.32 26.05 -15.25
CA PRO A 273 -5.68 26.27 -15.70
C PRO A 273 -6.08 27.73 -15.43
N PHE A 274 -5.54 28.67 -16.20
CA PHE A 274 -5.78 30.11 -16.06
C PHE A 274 -7.27 30.45 -16.09
N TYR A 275 -7.64 31.46 -15.29
CA TYR A 275 -9.01 31.95 -15.14
C TYR A 275 -10.00 30.94 -14.55
N THR A 276 -9.49 29.86 -13.96
CA THR A 276 -10.29 28.91 -13.17
C THR A 276 -9.99 29.07 -11.68
N LYS A 277 -10.85 28.51 -10.82
CA LYS A 277 -10.58 28.44 -9.38
C LYS A 277 -9.35 27.61 -9.01
N HIS A 278 -8.78 26.86 -9.95
CA HIS A 278 -7.61 26.02 -9.73
C HIS A 278 -6.30 26.71 -10.16
N GLU A 279 -6.36 27.93 -10.72
CA GLU A 279 -5.17 28.72 -11.03
C GLU A 279 -4.27 28.89 -9.80
N GLY A 280 -2.97 28.62 -9.96
CA GLY A 280 -1.99 28.63 -8.87
C GLY A 280 -2.04 27.43 -7.93
N SER A 281 -3.09 26.61 -7.95
CA SER A 281 -3.18 25.40 -7.10
C SER A 281 -3.06 24.10 -7.89
N SER A 282 -3.20 24.19 -9.22
CA SER A 282 -2.84 23.15 -10.18
C SER A 282 -1.92 23.76 -11.23
N TYR A 283 -0.84 23.06 -11.56
CA TYR A 283 0.17 23.57 -12.46
C TYR A 283 1.04 22.46 -13.04
N ALA A 284 1.84 22.77 -14.05
CA ALA A 284 2.80 21.86 -14.63
C ALA A 284 4.11 22.58 -14.95
N VAL A 285 5.22 21.86 -14.76
CA VAL A 285 6.58 22.36 -15.01
C VAL A 285 7.39 21.30 -15.73
N GLN A 286 8.31 21.72 -16.60
CA GLN A 286 9.32 20.85 -17.16
C GLN A 286 10.64 21.10 -16.44
N ILE A 287 11.25 20.05 -15.91
CA ILE A 287 12.58 20.06 -15.30
C ILE A 287 13.41 19.00 -16.02
N LYS A 288 14.44 19.44 -16.75
CA LYS A 288 15.23 18.59 -17.65
C LYS A 288 14.28 17.80 -18.59
N ASN A 289 14.36 16.47 -18.60
CA ASN A 289 13.54 15.58 -19.42
C ASN A 289 12.24 15.09 -18.76
N VAL A 290 11.79 15.75 -17.69
CA VAL A 290 10.58 15.38 -16.95
C VAL A 290 9.56 16.51 -16.98
N VAL A 291 8.31 16.17 -17.28
CA VAL A 291 7.16 17.03 -16.98
C VAL A 291 6.50 16.55 -15.68
N VAL A 292 6.39 17.44 -14.70
CA VAL A 292 5.64 17.21 -13.46
C VAL A 292 4.34 18.00 -13.52
N VAL A 293 3.20 17.32 -13.34
CA VAL A 293 1.87 17.93 -13.28
C VAL A 293 1.32 17.80 -11.86
N THR A 294 1.04 18.93 -11.22
CA THR A 294 0.46 19.01 -9.87
C THR A 294 -1.02 19.37 -9.95
N VAL A 295 -1.88 18.64 -9.23
CA VAL A 295 -3.34 18.74 -9.38
C VAL A 295 -4.04 18.94 -8.02
N ASP A 296 -4.87 19.99 -7.92
CA ASP A 296 -5.80 20.24 -6.81
C ASP A 296 -7.11 19.50 -7.06
N ALA A 297 -7.23 18.29 -6.49
CA ALA A 297 -8.40 17.43 -6.65
C ALA A 297 -9.59 17.80 -5.75
N PHE A 298 -9.54 18.91 -5.00
CA PHE A 298 -10.59 19.27 -4.03
C PHE A 298 -11.59 20.26 -4.61
N ARG A 299 -12.84 19.80 -4.81
CA ARG A 299 -13.93 20.60 -5.36
C ARG A 299 -15.05 20.79 -4.35
N ARG A 300 -15.28 22.05 -3.94
CA ARG A 300 -16.48 22.43 -3.19
C ARG A 300 -17.73 22.31 -4.08
N LEU A 301 -18.77 21.72 -3.51
CA LEU A 301 -20.12 21.63 -4.05
C LEU A 301 -21.04 22.63 -3.35
N ASP A 302 -21.75 23.44 -4.14
CA ASP A 302 -22.73 24.39 -3.63
C ASP A 302 -24.12 23.72 -3.52
N ILE A 303 -24.23 22.79 -2.57
CA ILE A 303 -25.44 22.02 -2.30
C ILE A 303 -25.94 22.24 -0.87
N GLU A 304 -27.17 21.77 -0.56
CA GLU A 304 -27.64 21.66 0.82
C GLU A 304 -27.26 20.28 1.39
N GLY A 305 -26.65 20.25 2.58
CA GLY A 305 -26.23 19.00 3.22
C GLY A 305 -24.86 18.49 2.74
N ASN A 306 -24.53 17.26 3.15
CA ASN A 306 -23.29 16.57 2.75
C ASN A 306 -23.52 15.80 1.44
N TYR A 307 -22.54 15.81 0.55
CA TYR A 307 -22.51 15.00 -0.65
C TYR A 307 -22.11 13.56 -0.32
N LEU A 308 -22.98 12.62 -0.71
CA LEU A 308 -22.77 11.19 -0.56
C LEU A 308 -23.58 10.46 -1.64
N ASP A 309 -22.92 9.93 -2.65
CA ASP A 309 -23.53 9.07 -3.68
C ASP A 309 -23.16 7.62 -3.37
N ARG A 310 -24.05 6.91 -2.67
CA ARG A 310 -23.83 5.51 -2.27
C ARG A 310 -23.75 4.57 -3.47
N GLU A 311 -24.54 4.83 -4.52
CA GLU A 311 -24.60 3.96 -5.69
C GLU A 311 -23.29 3.96 -6.47
N LYS A 312 -22.64 5.13 -6.57
CA LYS A 312 -21.35 5.26 -7.24
C LYS A 312 -20.15 5.13 -6.30
N GLY A 313 -20.38 5.22 -4.99
CA GLY A 313 -19.31 5.26 -4.00
C GLY A 313 -18.57 6.60 -3.97
N PHE A 314 -19.23 7.72 -4.29
CA PHE A 314 -18.60 9.04 -4.35
C PHE A 314 -18.90 9.90 -3.13
N GLY A 315 -17.97 10.78 -2.79
CA GLY A 315 -18.10 11.76 -1.70
C GLY A 315 -17.91 11.15 -0.31
N GLY A 316 -18.75 11.57 0.64
CA GLY A 316 -18.64 11.14 2.04
C GLY A 316 -17.78 12.05 2.92
N GLU A 317 -17.11 13.04 2.34
CA GLU A 317 -16.26 14.00 3.06
C GLU A 317 -17.03 15.24 3.51
N GLY A 318 -18.24 15.46 2.98
CA GLY A 318 -19.09 16.60 3.30
C GLY A 318 -19.46 17.36 2.04
N GLN A 319 -19.20 18.66 1.98
CA GLN A 319 -19.44 19.49 0.78
C GLN A 319 -18.24 19.60 -0.14
N ILE A 320 -17.14 18.91 0.18
CA ILE A 320 -16.01 18.74 -0.72
C ILE A 320 -16.11 17.35 -1.35
N THR A 321 -15.97 17.30 -2.66
CA THR A 321 -15.83 16.08 -3.46
C THR A 321 -14.44 16.07 -4.07
N CYS A 322 -13.94 14.88 -4.35
CA CYS A 322 -12.55 14.66 -4.70
C CYS A 322 -12.45 14.25 -6.17
N ASP A 323 -12.45 15.21 -7.09
CA ASP A 323 -12.46 14.93 -8.52
C ASP A 323 -11.81 16.05 -9.37
N VAL A 324 -11.57 15.73 -10.65
CA VAL A 324 -11.04 16.65 -11.64
C VAL A 324 -11.96 16.61 -12.86
N THR A 325 -12.65 17.72 -13.12
CA THR A 325 -13.71 17.80 -14.13
C THR A 325 -13.69 19.15 -14.87
N GLY A 326 -14.44 19.24 -15.98
CA GLY A 326 -14.64 20.49 -16.72
C GLY A 326 -13.34 21.11 -17.24
N ASP A 327 -13.19 22.43 -17.12
CA ASP A 327 -12.02 23.16 -17.62
C ASP A 327 -10.71 22.74 -16.95
N HIS A 328 -10.77 22.26 -15.70
CA HIS A 328 -9.60 21.73 -15.01
C HIS A 328 -9.12 20.43 -15.67
N LEU A 329 -10.04 19.51 -15.99
CA LEU A 329 -9.73 18.27 -16.71
C LEU A 329 -9.26 18.52 -18.14
N ASN A 330 -9.86 19.48 -18.84
CA ASN A 330 -9.43 19.87 -20.20
C ASN A 330 -8.00 20.43 -20.21
N TRP A 331 -7.66 21.27 -19.24
CA TRP A 331 -6.28 21.74 -19.07
C TRP A 331 -5.32 20.57 -18.81
N PHE A 332 -5.69 19.67 -17.90
CA PHE A 332 -4.89 18.50 -17.55
C PHE A 332 -4.62 17.62 -18.79
N GLU A 333 -5.65 17.32 -19.59
CA GLU A 333 -5.51 16.60 -20.85
C GLU A 333 -4.54 17.29 -21.82
N ASN A 334 -4.66 18.61 -21.99
CA ASN A 334 -3.81 19.36 -22.91
C ASN A 334 -2.34 19.31 -22.52
N VAL A 335 -2.03 19.39 -21.22
CA VAL A 335 -0.65 19.24 -20.70
C VAL A 335 -0.12 17.84 -20.99
N LEU A 336 -0.87 16.80 -20.65
CA LEU A 336 -0.42 15.42 -20.87
C LEU A 336 -0.20 15.11 -22.35
N LYS A 337 -1.11 15.58 -23.20
CA LYS A 337 -1.01 15.42 -24.66
C LYS A 337 0.22 16.13 -25.23
N ALA A 338 0.48 17.35 -24.78
CA ALA A 338 1.65 18.12 -25.21
C ALA A 338 2.94 17.46 -24.75
N ALA A 339 3.03 17.08 -23.47
CA ALA A 339 4.20 16.40 -22.90
C ALA A 339 4.49 15.08 -23.62
N LYS A 340 3.46 14.29 -23.92
CA LYS A 340 3.62 13.02 -24.66
C LYS A 340 4.12 13.21 -26.09
N SER A 341 3.91 14.38 -26.69
CA SER A 341 4.26 14.67 -28.08
C SER A 341 5.58 15.45 -28.21
N ASP A 342 6.23 15.81 -27.10
CA ASP A 342 7.44 16.61 -27.09
C ASP A 342 8.66 15.71 -26.89
N ASP A 343 9.59 15.72 -27.86
CA ASP A 343 10.79 14.86 -27.85
C ASP A 343 11.78 15.21 -26.73
N SER A 344 11.62 16.36 -26.05
CA SER A 344 12.42 16.73 -24.88
C SER A 344 11.91 16.12 -23.57
N VAL A 345 10.79 15.37 -23.60
CA VAL A 345 10.16 14.76 -22.43
C VAL A 345 10.25 13.24 -22.50
N ASP A 346 11.09 12.65 -21.65
CA ASP A 346 11.18 11.19 -21.51
C ASP A 346 10.17 10.63 -20.51
N HIS A 347 9.85 11.41 -19.46
CA HIS A 347 8.95 10.98 -18.38
C HIS A 347 7.92 12.02 -18.01
N ILE A 348 6.74 11.53 -17.65
CA ILE A 348 5.64 12.34 -17.15
C ILE A 348 5.28 11.84 -15.75
N PHE A 349 5.39 12.73 -14.76
CA PHE A 349 4.92 12.49 -13.41
C PHE A 349 3.72 13.36 -13.11
N VAL A 350 2.76 12.78 -12.38
CA VAL A 350 1.62 13.51 -11.86
C VAL A 350 1.66 13.40 -10.34
N GLN A 351 1.38 14.49 -9.63
CA GLN A 351 1.11 14.46 -8.19
C GLN A 351 -0.24 15.06 -7.87
N ALA A 352 -0.97 14.39 -7.00
CA ALA A 352 -2.09 14.95 -6.25
C ALA A 352 -2.11 14.27 -4.89
N HIS A 353 -2.64 14.95 -3.88
CA HIS A 353 -2.59 14.41 -2.51
C HIS A 353 -3.36 13.10 -2.36
N LEU A 354 -4.49 12.95 -3.07
CA LEU A 354 -5.42 11.83 -2.90
C LEU A 354 -5.04 10.60 -3.72
N PRO A 355 -4.96 9.40 -3.14
CA PRO A 355 -4.82 8.18 -3.91
C PRO A 355 -6.02 7.94 -4.83
N ILE A 356 -5.77 7.29 -5.97
CA ILE A 356 -6.78 6.90 -6.97
C ILE A 356 -7.02 5.40 -6.93
N GLN A 357 -5.95 4.61 -6.98
CA GLN A 357 -6.04 3.16 -6.92
C GLN A 357 -6.22 2.67 -5.48
N GLN A 358 -6.99 1.59 -5.35
CA GLN A 358 -7.36 0.98 -4.08
C GLN A 358 -7.22 -0.55 -4.15
N PRO A 359 -6.92 -1.22 -3.02
CA PRO A 359 -6.72 -0.65 -1.70
C PRO A 359 -5.28 -0.10 -1.55
N VAL A 360 -5.08 0.71 -0.51
CA VAL A 360 -3.76 1.20 -0.09
C VAL A 360 -3.56 0.95 1.40
N ARG A 361 -2.30 0.82 1.83
CA ARG A 361 -1.94 0.82 3.26
C ARG A 361 -2.24 2.20 3.83
N LYS A 362 -2.83 2.26 5.03
CA LYS A 362 -3.18 3.52 5.69
C LYS A 362 -2.89 3.46 7.19
N VAL A 363 -2.53 4.59 7.78
CA VAL A 363 -2.27 4.71 9.22
C VAL A 363 -2.78 6.06 9.71
N ASP A 364 -3.74 6.07 10.65
CA ASP A 364 -4.21 7.28 11.35
C ASP A 364 -4.49 8.49 10.45
N CYS A 365 -5.18 8.24 9.34
CA CYS A 365 -5.49 9.23 8.32
C CYS A 365 -7.01 9.45 8.15
N SER A 366 -7.38 10.43 7.31
CA SER A 366 -8.78 10.66 6.91
C SER A 366 -9.24 9.59 5.89
N GLY A 367 -8.31 9.12 5.07
CA GLY A 367 -8.49 8.03 4.10
C GLY A 367 -9.31 8.48 2.90
N GLN A 368 -9.11 9.71 2.44
CA GLN A 368 -9.78 10.23 1.24
C GLN A 368 -9.20 9.65 -0.05
N PHE A 369 -10.02 9.59 -1.09
CA PHE A 369 -9.67 9.06 -2.40
C PHE A 369 -10.32 9.90 -3.49
N VAL A 370 -9.78 9.82 -4.71
CA VAL A 370 -10.44 10.40 -5.89
C VAL A 370 -11.70 9.61 -6.22
N ASP A 371 -12.82 10.33 -6.36
CA ASP A 371 -14.12 9.79 -6.75
C ASP A 371 -14.01 9.05 -8.10
N GLY A 372 -14.52 7.83 -8.13
CA GLY A 372 -14.44 6.95 -9.30
C GLY A 372 -13.15 6.14 -9.41
N GLY A 373 -12.12 6.42 -8.60
CA GLY A 373 -10.85 5.69 -8.60
C GLY A 373 -10.27 5.54 -10.01
N GLU A 374 -9.94 4.31 -10.41
CA GLU A 374 -9.44 4.01 -11.76
C GLU A 374 -10.43 4.33 -12.89
N ASN A 375 -11.72 4.50 -12.57
CA ASN A 375 -12.75 4.92 -13.52
C ASN A 375 -12.95 6.45 -13.54
N SER A 376 -12.15 7.23 -12.82
CA SER A 376 -12.12 8.69 -12.96
C SER A 376 -11.60 9.08 -14.35
N ASP A 377 -12.07 10.21 -14.87
CA ASP A 377 -11.56 10.74 -16.14
C ASP A 377 -10.07 11.07 -16.06
N MET A 378 -9.64 11.60 -14.90
CA MET A 378 -8.22 11.89 -14.63
C MET A 378 -7.33 10.66 -14.80
N TRP A 379 -7.68 9.52 -14.17
CA TRP A 379 -6.89 8.29 -14.30
C TRP A 379 -6.85 7.77 -15.73
N ARG A 380 -7.99 7.79 -16.43
CA ARG A 380 -8.08 7.37 -17.83
C ARG A 380 -7.19 8.22 -18.74
N LEU A 381 -7.11 9.53 -18.51
CA LEU A 381 -6.22 10.41 -19.28
C LEU A 381 -4.75 10.10 -19.00
N MET A 382 -4.35 9.95 -17.74
CA MET A 382 -2.98 9.57 -17.37
C MET A 382 -2.56 8.27 -18.07
N ASN A 383 -3.45 7.27 -18.05
CA ASN A 383 -3.24 6.01 -18.74
C ASN A 383 -3.12 6.19 -20.26
N SER A 384 -3.98 7.01 -20.86
CA SER A 384 -4.04 7.21 -22.32
C SER A 384 -2.82 7.96 -22.86
N TYR A 385 -2.27 8.89 -22.09
CA TYR A 385 -1.10 9.68 -22.48
C TYR A 385 0.22 9.13 -21.94
N GLY A 386 0.20 7.97 -21.28
CA GLY A 386 1.41 7.25 -20.87
C GLY A 386 2.20 7.94 -19.77
N VAL A 387 1.50 8.41 -18.73
CA VAL A 387 2.12 8.85 -17.47
C VAL A 387 2.87 7.67 -16.84
N ASP A 388 4.08 7.92 -16.35
CA ASP A 388 4.92 6.89 -15.73
C ASP A 388 4.50 6.65 -14.27
N ILE A 389 4.41 7.72 -13.49
CA ILE A 389 4.09 7.64 -12.05
C ILE A 389 3.07 8.70 -11.64
N TYR A 390 2.07 8.26 -10.89
CA TYR A 390 1.17 9.10 -10.10
C TYR A 390 1.57 9.05 -8.61
N PHE A 391 2.05 10.17 -8.07
CA PHE A 391 2.41 10.31 -6.66
C PHE A 391 1.22 10.80 -5.83
N ALA A 392 1.00 10.16 -4.67
CA ALA A 392 -0.02 10.55 -3.70
C ALA A 392 0.47 10.49 -2.25
N GLY A 393 -0.28 11.14 -1.35
CA GLY A 393 -0.09 11.14 0.10
C GLY A 393 -1.34 10.62 0.80
N GLU A 394 -1.92 11.44 1.69
CA GLU A 394 -3.19 11.28 2.41
C GLU A 394 -3.22 10.15 3.44
N VAL A 395 -2.60 9.01 3.15
CA VAL A 395 -2.80 7.78 3.94
C VAL A 395 -1.67 7.48 4.93
N HIS A 396 -0.67 8.35 5.02
CA HIS A 396 0.44 8.28 5.98
C HIS A 396 1.23 6.96 5.94
N SER A 397 1.18 6.24 4.81
CA SER A 397 1.86 4.97 4.62
C SER A 397 2.27 4.81 3.16
N ASN A 398 3.22 3.91 2.93
CA ASN A 398 3.77 3.70 1.60
C ASN A 398 3.00 2.58 0.89
N THR A 399 2.51 2.82 -0.32
CA THR A 399 1.92 1.78 -1.19
C THR A 399 2.33 2.01 -2.63
N ALA A 400 2.81 0.97 -3.30
CA ALA A 400 2.94 0.97 -4.76
C ALA A 400 1.86 0.06 -5.36
N SER A 401 1.18 0.54 -6.39
CA SER A 401 0.15 -0.18 -7.12
C SER A 401 0.31 0.03 -8.61
N MET A 402 -0.04 -0.99 -9.40
CA MET A 402 -0.10 -0.88 -10.85
C MET A 402 -1.55 -0.78 -11.32
N THR A 403 -1.77 -0.02 -12.38
CA THR A 403 -3.03 0.02 -13.11
C THR A 403 -3.58 -1.37 -13.43
N ARG A 404 -4.89 -1.56 -13.23
CA ARG A 404 -5.58 -2.79 -13.67
C ARG A 404 -5.93 -2.78 -15.16
N ILE A 405 -5.66 -1.67 -15.84
CA ILE A 405 -5.90 -1.53 -17.28
C ILE A 405 -4.81 -2.30 -18.04
N ASN A 406 -5.25 -3.29 -18.82
CA ASN A 406 -4.34 -4.17 -19.56
C ASN A 406 -3.45 -3.37 -20.54
N GLY A 407 -2.15 -3.65 -20.52
CA GLY A 407 -1.16 -3.03 -21.40
C GLY A 407 -0.67 -1.65 -20.98
N SER A 408 -1.05 -1.16 -19.79
CA SER A 408 -0.52 0.09 -19.24
C SER A 408 0.57 -0.14 -18.20
N ASN A 409 1.51 0.80 -18.14
CA ASN A 409 2.65 0.80 -17.24
C ASN A 409 2.56 1.88 -16.15
N LEU A 410 1.41 2.56 -16.05
CA LEU A 410 1.18 3.59 -15.03
C LEU A 410 1.22 2.97 -13.63
N VAL A 411 2.10 3.52 -12.78
CA VAL A 411 2.23 3.14 -11.37
C VAL A 411 1.70 4.26 -10.48
N GLN A 412 0.88 3.91 -9.49
CA GLN A 412 0.61 4.79 -8.34
C GLN A 412 1.64 4.52 -7.24
N VAL A 413 2.27 5.58 -6.73
CA VAL A 413 3.13 5.53 -5.55
C VAL A 413 2.58 6.47 -4.49
N VAL A 414 1.99 5.88 -3.46
CA VAL A 414 1.54 6.59 -2.27
C VAL A 414 2.68 6.60 -1.26
N THR A 415 2.99 7.75 -0.70
CA THR A 415 4.07 7.93 0.29
C THR A 415 3.54 8.57 1.55
N GLY A 416 4.16 8.28 2.70
CA GLY A 416 3.85 8.96 3.97
C GLY A 416 5.11 9.35 4.73
N SER A 417 5.18 10.61 5.15
CA SER A 417 6.34 11.21 5.84
C SER A 417 5.92 12.02 7.07
N VAL A 418 4.91 11.55 7.82
CA VAL A 418 4.44 12.21 9.06
C VAL A 418 5.62 12.57 9.95
N ARG A 419 5.81 13.87 10.19
CA ARG A 419 6.93 14.41 10.97
C ARG A 419 8.31 13.98 10.48
N LEU A 420 8.49 13.88 9.16
CA LEU A 420 9.71 13.41 8.51
C LEU A 420 10.16 12.00 8.95
N SER A 421 9.21 11.17 9.40
CA SER A 421 9.47 9.76 9.75
C SER A 421 9.89 8.88 8.56
N GLY A 422 9.91 9.43 7.35
CA GLY A 422 10.43 8.80 6.15
C GLY A 422 10.48 9.76 4.96
N TYR A 423 11.06 9.32 3.86
CA TYR A 423 11.09 10.04 2.59
C TYR A 423 11.26 9.08 1.42
N THR A 424 11.02 9.57 0.19
CA THR A 424 11.31 8.79 -1.01
C THR A 424 12.27 9.56 -1.90
N SER A 425 13.39 8.93 -2.28
CA SER A 425 14.30 9.44 -3.31
C SER A 425 13.90 8.87 -4.67
N VAL A 426 13.91 9.71 -5.69
CA VAL A 426 13.67 9.28 -7.07
C VAL A 426 14.91 9.63 -7.88
N THR A 427 15.52 8.64 -8.50
CA THR A 427 16.69 8.75 -9.36
C THR A 427 16.28 8.37 -10.77
N ILE A 428 16.63 9.22 -11.74
CA ILE A 428 16.13 9.12 -13.11
C ILE A 428 17.21 9.37 -14.13
N ASN A 429 17.02 8.72 -15.26
CA ASN A 429 17.62 9.05 -16.54
C ASN A 429 16.60 8.81 -17.66
N ASP A 430 16.96 9.04 -18.93
CA ASP A 430 16.07 8.98 -20.10
C ASP A 430 15.25 7.68 -20.25
N LYS A 431 15.67 6.57 -19.63
CA LYS A 431 15.03 5.27 -19.80
C LYS A 431 14.71 4.55 -18.49
N VAL A 432 15.22 5.00 -17.35
CA VAL A 432 15.05 4.30 -16.07
C VAL A 432 14.62 5.26 -14.99
N ILE A 433 13.60 4.85 -14.24
CA ILE A 433 13.16 5.52 -13.01
C ILE A 433 13.39 4.56 -11.85
N THR A 434 14.13 5.00 -10.84
CA THR A 434 14.41 4.23 -9.62
C THR A 434 13.90 5.00 -8.42
N LEU A 435 13.03 4.38 -7.62
CA LEU A 435 12.53 4.90 -6.37
C LEU A 435 13.12 4.07 -5.24
N LYS A 436 13.49 4.77 -4.17
CA LYS A 436 13.83 4.16 -2.88
C LYS A 436 13.12 4.90 -1.78
N THR A 437 12.42 4.16 -0.93
CA THR A 437 11.78 4.73 0.24
C THR A 437 12.59 4.42 1.49
N PHE A 438 12.65 5.40 2.38
CA PHE A 438 13.43 5.35 3.60
C PHE A 438 12.53 5.65 4.79
N THR A 439 12.75 4.94 5.90
CA THR A 439 12.02 5.15 7.16
C THR A 439 13.00 5.45 8.28
N GLU A 440 12.60 6.31 9.21
CA GLU A 440 13.38 6.57 10.41
C GLU A 440 13.54 5.30 11.25
N TYR A 441 14.73 5.11 11.82
CA TYR A 441 15.04 4.08 12.81
C TYR A 441 15.79 4.71 14.00
N GLY A 442 15.85 4.00 15.12
CA GLY A 442 16.57 4.45 16.31
C GLY A 442 15.67 4.64 17.54
N PRO A 443 16.21 5.16 18.65
CA PRO A 443 15.51 5.23 19.93
C PRO A 443 14.57 6.44 20.07
N GLN A 444 14.64 7.42 19.17
CA GLN A 444 13.81 8.61 19.23
C GLN A 444 12.78 8.61 18.10
N TRP A 445 11.52 8.77 18.47
CA TRP A 445 10.42 8.99 17.53
C TRP A 445 10.47 10.39 16.93
N ALA A 446 10.41 10.44 15.59
CA ALA A 446 10.39 11.63 14.75
C ALA A 446 11.66 12.50 14.84
N PHE A 447 12.06 13.03 13.69
CA PHE A 447 13.16 13.99 13.54
C PHE A 447 14.52 13.51 14.05
N ASN A 448 14.82 12.22 13.89
CA ASN A 448 16.06 11.64 14.43
C ASN A 448 17.22 11.62 13.41
N ASN A 449 16.95 12.01 12.16
CA ASN A 449 17.91 12.03 11.05
C ASN A 449 18.62 10.68 10.78
N GLN A 450 18.00 9.56 11.15
CA GLN A 450 18.54 8.22 10.97
C GLN A 450 17.55 7.40 10.14
N TYR A 451 17.92 7.10 8.91
CA TYR A 451 17.03 6.49 7.93
C TYR A 451 17.60 5.20 7.33
N GLU A 452 16.75 4.19 7.22
CA GLU A 452 17.05 2.91 6.56
C GLU A 452 16.18 2.74 5.32
N GLU A 453 16.72 2.12 4.27
CA GLU A 453 15.96 1.79 3.04
C GLU A 453 14.96 0.68 3.36
N THR A 454 13.67 0.92 3.12
CA THR A 454 12.61 -0.06 3.41
C THR A 454 11.89 -0.58 2.17
N GLY A 455 12.19 -0.04 0.98
CA GLY A 455 11.63 -0.53 -0.27
C GLY A 455 12.20 0.15 -1.50
N SER A 456 12.10 -0.52 -2.65
CA SER A 456 12.55 -0.01 -3.94
C SER A 456 11.55 -0.35 -5.05
N LEU A 457 11.45 0.52 -6.04
CA LEU A 457 10.70 0.31 -7.28
C LEU A 457 11.54 0.80 -8.45
N VAL A 458 11.67 0.01 -9.51
CA VAL A 458 12.39 0.37 -10.73
C VAL A 458 11.45 0.18 -11.92
N ILE A 459 11.35 1.21 -12.76
CA ILE A 459 10.66 1.20 -14.06
C ILE A 459 11.74 1.32 -15.14
N ASP A 460 12.02 0.23 -15.85
CA ASP A 460 13.02 0.17 -16.92
C ASP A 460 12.34 0.17 -18.31
N LYS A 461 12.53 1.26 -19.05
CA LYS A 461 12.00 1.54 -20.39
C LYS A 461 13.05 1.32 -21.50
N LYS A 462 14.19 0.65 -21.22
CA LYS A 462 15.22 0.37 -22.23
C LYS A 462 14.74 -0.58 -23.33
N GLN A 463 13.83 -1.48 -22.98
CA GLN A 463 13.20 -2.39 -23.93
C GLN A 463 11.84 -1.87 -24.37
N LYS A 464 11.32 -2.42 -25.48
CA LYS A 464 9.97 -2.11 -25.96
C LYS A 464 8.90 -2.37 -24.90
N ASP A 465 9.06 -3.48 -24.17
CA ASP A 465 8.17 -3.85 -23.06
C ASP A 465 8.81 -3.37 -21.76
N VAL A 466 8.14 -2.42 -21.10
CA VAL A 466 8.60 -1.83 -19.84
C VAL A 466 8.69 -2.91 -18.76
N GLN A 467 9.84 -2.99 -18.09
CA GLN A 467 10.05 -3.90 -16.98
C GLN A 467 9.88 -3.14 -15.67
N ILE A 468 9.04 -3.66 -14.79
CA ILE A 468 8.80 -3.06 -13.47
C ILE A 468 9.19 -4.07 -12.40
N THR A 469 10.14 -3.70 -11.54
CA THR A 469 10.57 -4.54 -10.40
C THR A 469 10.40 -3.78 -9.10
N SER A 470 9.95 -4.46 -8.05
CA SER A 470 9.56 -3.80 -6.80
C SER A 470 9.79 -4.68 -5.57
N THR A 471 10.19 -4.08 -4.44
CA THR A 471 10.49 -4.78 -3.17
C THR A 471 10.13 -3.94 -1.95
N GLY A 472 10.01 -4.61 -0.79
CA GLY A 472 9.78 -3.96 0.51
C GLY A 472 8.48 -3.17 0.55
N ASP A 473 8.52 -1.98 1.17
CA ASP A 473 7.36 -1.07 1.29
C ASP A 473 6.84 -0.55 -0.05
N LEU A 474 7.65 -0.66 -1.11
CA LEU A 474 7.27 -0.33 -2.49
C LEU A 474 6.99 -1.57 -3.34
N LYS A 475 6.91 -2.78 -2.76
CA LYS A 475 6.43 -3.96 -3.47
C LYS A 475 5.03 -3.66 -4.02
N ILE A 476 4.86 -3.83 -5.33
CA ILE A 476 3.57 -3.67 -6.00
C ILE A 476 2.57 -4.64 -5.40
N VAL A 477 1.45 -4.09 -4.93
CA VAL A 477 0.37 -4.87 -4.33
C VAL A 477 -0.26 -5.78 -5.39
N ASN A 478 -0.32 -7.08 -5.10
CA ASN A 478 -1.06 -8.02 -5.94
C ASN A 478 -2.55 -8.05 -5.54
N HIS A 479 -3.41 -7.42 -6.34
CA HIS A 479 -4.85 -7.36 -6.09
C HIS A 479 -5.58 -8.71 -6.14
N ASP A 480 -4.96 -9.75 -6.71
CA ASP A 480 -5.54 -11.08 -6.76
C ASP A 480 -5.31 -11.87 -5.46
N GLU A 481 -4.36 -11.47 -4.63
CA GLU A 481 -4.00 -12.14 -3.38
C GLU A 481 -4.71 -11.51 -2.16
N PRO A 482 -4.77 -12.18 -1.01
CA PRO A 482 -5.29 -11.58 0.22
C PRO A 482 -4.42 -10.38 0.63
N MET A 483 -5.08 -9.27 0.98
CA MET A 483 -4.41 -8.11 1.60
C MET A 483 -3.96 -8.46 3.02
N LEU A 484 -4.81 -9.21 3.73
CA LEU A 484 -4.54 -9.71 5.07
C LEU A 484 -4.64 -11.24 5.08
N HIS A 485 -3.69 -11.90 5.74
CA HIS A 485 -3.71 -13.34 5.98
C HIS A 485 -3.02 -13.69 7.31
N PHE A 486 -3.74 -14.31 8.23
CA PHE A 486 -3.23 -14.75 9.53
C PHE A 486 -3.47 -16.26 9.72
N ASP A 487 -2.38 -17.00 9.84
CA ASP A 487 -2.36 -18.47 9.98
C ASP A 487 -1.80 -18.94 11.34
N PHE A 488 -1.54 -17.98 12.25
CA PHE A 488 -1.02 -18.23 13.59
C PHE A 488 0.27 -19.08 13.62
N THR A 489 1.10 -19.02 12.56
CA THR A 489 2.35 -19.80 12.51
C THR A 489 3.28 -19.47 13.68
N GLU A 490 3.43 -18.19 14.02
CA GLU A 490 4.30 -17.74 15.09
C GLU A 490 3.78 -16.45 15.75
N LEU A 491 4.13 -16.27 17.04
CA LEU A 491 3.99 -15.03 17.77
C LEU A 491 5.37 -14.37 17.87
N GLU A 492 5.48 -13.14 17.39
CA GLU A 492 6.72 -12.37 17.44
C GLU A 492 6.61 -11.25 18.48
N SER A 493 7.71 -10.92 19.14
CA SER A 493 7.77 -9.76 20.04
C SER A 493 7.58 -8.46 19.26
N LEU A 494 6.79 -7.51 19.77
CA LEU A 494 6.67 -6.18 19.16
C LEU A 494 8.01 -5.44 19.14
N ALA A 495 8.90 -5.73 20.09
CA ALA A 495 10.23 -5.13 20.15
C ALA A 495 11.13 -5.56 18.97
N ASP A 496 10.90 -6.75 18.42
CA ASP A 496 11.72 -7.32 17.33
C ASP A 496 11.11 -7.02 15.95
N ARG A 497 9.84 -6.60 15.91
CA ARG A 497 9.05 -6.46 14.69
C ARG A 497 8.30 -5.14 14.64
N LYS A 498 8.85 -4.22 13.84
CA LYS A 498 8.33 -2.87 13.69
C LYS A 498 7.02 -2.83 12.90
N ILE A 499 5.98 -2.30 13.54
CA ILE A 499 4.76 -1.81 12.89
C ILE A 499 4.90 -0.30 12.77
N ARG A 500 5.04 0.23 11.55
CA ARG A 500 5.30 1.67 11.35
C ARG A 500 4.13 2.50 11.92
N GLY A 501 4.48 3.59 12.61
CA GLY A 501 3.53 4.49 13.27
C GLY A 501 3.09 4.02 14.66
N LEU A 502 3.31 2.75 15.02
CA LEU A 502 3.01 2.25 16.36
C LEU A 502 4.06 2.77 17.35
N ILE A 503 3.61 3.50 18.36
CA ILE A 503 4.45 4.05 19.43
C ILE A 503 4.21 3.26 20.71
N SER A 504 5.27 3.06 21.49
CA SER A 504 5.21 2.43 22.82
C SER A 504 4.31 3.23 23.77
N SER A 505 3.61 2.56 24.69
CA SER A 505 2.82 3.27 25.72
C SER A 505 3.69 4.05 26.72
N ASP A 506 4.95 3.63 26.89
CA ASP A 506 5.79 4.04 28.02
C ASP A 506 7.05 4.82 27.59
N THR A 507 7.35 4.85 26.29
CA THR A 507 8.55 5.49 25.74
C THR A 507 8.26 6.20 24.42
N ASN A 508 9.06 7.23 24.10
CA ASN A 508 9.08 7.85 22.77
C ASN A 508 9.96 7.06 21.79
N ASP A 509 10.07 5.73 21.96
CA ASP A 509 10.87 4.86 21.09
C ASP A 509 10.13 4.60 19.77
N LEU A 510 10.86 4.52 18.64
CA LEU A 510 10.29 4.08 17.36
C LEU A 510 9.89 2.60 17.33
N TYR A 511 10.40 1.82 18.29
CA TYR A 511 10.09 0.41 18.45
C TYR A 511 9.17 0.25 19.66
N ALA A 512 7.88 0.07 19.39
CA ALA A 512 6.92 -0.23 20.44
C ALA A 512 7.27 -1.57 21.10
N LYS A 513 7.59 -1.56 22.39
CA LYS A 513 7.82 -2.79 23.18
C LYS A 513 6.51 -3.36 23.71
N SER A 514 5.55 -2.48 23.97
CA SER A 514 4.19 -2.82 24.34
C SER A 514 3.23 -1.72 23.89
N VAL A 515 1.96 -2.09 23.74
CA VAL A 515 0.86 -1.16 23.47
C VAL A 515 -0.39 -1.63 24.21
N VAL A 516 -1.18 -0.70 24.73
CA VAL A 516 -2.43 -1.04 25.41
C VAL A 516 -3.58 -1.13 24.40
N VAL A 517 -4.22 -2.29 24.32
CA VAL A 517 -5.42 -2.52 23.50
C VAL A 517 -6.57 -2.91 24.42
N ASP A 518 -7.57 -2.04 24.53
CA ASP A 518 -8.73 -2.23 25.42
C ASP A 518 -8.31 -2.67 26.83
N GLN A 519 -7.50 -1.81 27.47
CA GLN A 519 -6.96 -1.97 28.83
C GLN A 519 -6.01 -3.16 29.04
N ILE A 520 -5.69 -3.92 28.00
CA ILE A 520 -4.74 -5.04 28.06
C ILE A 520 -3.44 -4.61 27.39
N GLU A 521 -2.34 -4.67 28.15
CA GLU A 521 -1.00 -4.45 27.62
C GLU A 521 -0.61 -5.62 26.72
N CYS A 522 -0.38 -5.36 25.44
CA CYS A 522 0.00 -6.34 24.43
C CYS A 522 1.50 -6.21 24.11
N LYS A 523 2.22 -7.34 24.09
CA LYS A 523 3.68 -7.36 23.83
C LYS A 523 4.08 -8.16 22.58
N GLN A 524 3.11 -8.80 21.94
CA GLN A 524 3.34 -9.69 20.81
C GLN A 524 2.52 -9.29 19.59
N SER A 525 2.91 -9.84 18.44
CA SER A 525 2.16 -9.73 17.20
C SER A 525 2.07 -11.07 16.47
N VAL A 526 1.01 -11.23 15.69
CA VAL A 526 0.89 -12.27 14.66
C VAL A 526 1.16 -11.62 13.31
N ARG A 527 2.07 -12.23 12.56
CA ARG A 527 2.46 -11.75 11.24
C ARG A 527 1.31 -11.79 10.23
N ASN A 528 1.13 -10.70 9.50
CA ASN A 528 0.34 -10.69 8.29
C ASN A 528 1.14 -11.30 7.12
N GLN A 529 0.62 -12.40 6.57
CA GLN A 529 1.17 -13.08 5.40
C GLN A 529 0.61 -12.54 4.07
N GLY A 530 -0.33 -11.60 4.13
CA GLY A 530 -0.93 -10.97 2.96
C GLY A 530 -0.10 -9.83 2.36
N GLU A 531 -0.61 -9.23 1.29
CA GLU A 531 0.10 -8.20 0.51
C GLU A 531 0.37 -6.89 1.28
N PHE A 532 -0.32 -6.66 2.39
CA PHE A 532 -0.12 -5.45 3.22
C PHE A 532 1.04 -5.55 4.22
N SER A 533 1.73 -6.70 4.26
CA SER A 533 2.98 -6.92 4.99
C SER A 533 2.93 -6.46 6.46
N SER A 534 4.09 -6.13 7.05
CA SER A 534 4.26 -5.89 8.48
C SER A 534 3.53 -4.68 9.02
N GLN A 535 3.16 -3.72 8.16
CA GLN A 535 2.33 -2.59 8.56
C GLN A 535 0.96 -3.02 9.14
N TYR A 536 0.51 -4.22 8.78
CA TYR A 536 -0.76 -4.80 9.19
C TYR A 536 -0.59 -6.09 10.01
N ASP A 537 0.57 -6.29 10.63
CA ASP A 537 0.68 -7.33 11.66
C ASP A 537 -0.34 -7.06 12.79
N ALA A 538 -0.96 -8.13 13.28
CA ALA A 538 -1.97 -8.03 14.31
C ALA A 538 -1.28 -7.99 15.67
N ILE A 539 -1.56 -6.97 16.47
CA ILE A 539 -1.14 -6.88 17.86
C ILE A 539 -2.00 -7.83 18.68
N VAL A 540 -1.35 -8.67 19.49
CA VAL A 540 -2.02 -9.73 20.23
C VAL A 540 -1.57 -9.85 21.67
N GLU A 541 -2.47 -10.38 22.51
CA GLU A 541 -2.19 -10.77 23.89
C GLU A 541 -3.16 -11.89 24.30
N ASN A 542 -2.74 -12.76 25.22
CA ASN A 542 -3.55 -13.89 25.71
C ASN A 542 -4.15 -14.77 24.60
N ILE A 543 -3.36 -15.08 23.56
CA ILE A 543 -3.71 -16.04 22.51
C ILE A 543 -2.72 -17.20 22.57
N LEU A 544 -3.25 -18.42 22.75
CA LEU A 544 -2.43 -19.63 22.70
C LEU A 544 -2.43 -20.19 21.28
N ILE A 545 -1.27 -20.62 20.79
CA ILE A 545 -1.19 -21.37 19.53
C ILE A 545 -1.43 -22.86 19.81
N THR A 546 -2.36 -23.46 19.07
CA THR A 546 -2.67 -24.91 19.11
C THR A 546 -2.66 -25.51 17.71
N GLU A 547 -2.79 -26.83 17.59
CA GLU A 547 -2.99 -27.49 16.29
C GLU A 547 -4.25 -26.96 15.61
N GLY A 548 -4.06 -26.36 14.44
CA GLY A 548 -5.13 -25.79 13.62
C GLY A 548 -5.88 -26.86 12.84
N ARG A 549 -6.69 -26.41 11.88
CA ARG A 549 -7.57 -27.31 11.13
C ARG A 549 -6.79 -28.28 10.23
N ARG A 550 -5.75 -27.77 9.56
CA ARG A 550 -4.91 -28.61 8.70
C ARG A 550 -3.95 -29.34 9.63
N GLY A 551 -3.93 -30.67 9.64
CA GLY A 551 -2.97 -31.40 10.47
C GLY A 551 -1.54 -30.90 10.20
N GLY A 552 -0.92 -30.28 11.20
CA GLY A 552 0.37 -29.57 11.11
C GLY A 552 0.33 -28.06 10.86
N GLY A 553 -0.84 -27.42 10.77
CA GLY A 553 -1.04 -25.97 10.81
C GLY A 553 -1.39 -25.50 12.23
N ASN A 554 -1.51 -24.19 12.43
CA ASN A 554 -1.70 -23.57 13.74
C ASN A 554 -3.03 -22.80 13.82
N ALA A 555 -3.60 -22.70 15.01
CA ALA A 555 -4.77 -21.87 15.29
C ALA A 555 -4.56 -21.05 16.57
N GLY A 556 -5.14 -19.86 16.63
CA GLY A 556 -5.20 -19.05 17.83
C GLY A 556 -6.38 -19.45 18.71
N VAL A 557 -6.13 -19.68 20.00
CA VAL A 557 -7.16 -19.94 21.03
C VAL A 557 -7.48 -18.63 21.75
N PHE A 558 -8.76 -18.29 21.79
CA PHE A 558 -9.30 -17.06 22.38
C PHE A 558 -10.15 -17.40 23.61
N ASP A 559 -9.98 -16.65 24.69
CA ASP A 559 -10.64 -16.87 25.98
C ASP A 559 -11.92 -16.03 26.20
N GLY A 560 -12.31 -15.24 25.19
CA GLY A 560 -13.48 -14.37 25.22
C GLY A 560 -13.39 -13.15 26.13
N ARG A 561 -12.35 -12.94 26.94
CA ARG A 561 -12.28 -11.79 27.87
C ARG A 561 -10.97 -11.03 27.76
N SER A 562 -9.86 -11.74 27.85
CA SER A 562 -8.52 -11.15 27.94
C SER A 562 -7.76 -11.23 26.62
N SER A 563 -8.17 -12.09 25.68
CA SER A 563 -7.57 -12.17 24.36
C SER A 563 -7.72 -10.85 23.57
N ARG A 564 -6.64 -10.44 22.90
CA ARG A 564 -6.61 -9.27 22.01
C ARG A 564 -6.06 -9.67 20.65
N PHE A 565 -6.65 -9.14 19.58
CA PHE A 565 -6.22 -9.32 18.20
C PHE A 565 -6.68 -8.11 17.38
N ALA A 566 -5.81 -7.10 17.28
CA ALA A 566 -6.15 -5.81 16.70
C ALA A 566 -5.06 -5.31 15.75
N LEU A 567 -5.46 -4.65 14.68
CA LEU A 567 -4.53 -4.09 13.70
C LEU A 567 -4.37 -2.59 13.96
N TYR A 568 -3.13 -2.12 13.91
CA TYR A 568 -2.84 -0.69 14.01
C TYR A 568 -3.13 0.05 12.69
N GLY A 569 -3.00 -0.60 11.53
CA GLY A 569 -3.36 0.00 10.25
C GLY A 569 -4.85 0.38 10.14
N THR A 570 -5.13 1.41 9.35
CA THR A 570 -6.49 1.85 8.98
C THR A 570 -6.84 1.23 7.62
N GLY A 571 -8.00 0.59 7.45
CA GLY A 571 -8.38 -0.08 6.17
C GLY A 571 -8.25 -1.61 6.19
N PRO A 572 -8.25 -2.31 5.03
CA PRO A 572 -8.17 -1.84 3.63
C PRO A 572 -9.46 -1.25 3.05
N PHE A 573 -10.50 -1.09 3.86
CA PHE A 573 -11.80 -0.56 3.46
C PHE A 573 -11.75 0.88 2.95
N SER A 574 -12.59 1.15 1.95
CA SER A 574 -12.79 2.49 1.40
C SER A 574 -14.23 2.70 0.94
N ALA A 575 -14.57 3.94 0.59
CA ALA A 575 -15.91 4.33 0.14
C ALA A 575 -16.36 3.48 -1.07
N GLY A 576 -17.44 2.70 -0.90
CA GLY A 576 -18.04 1.88 -1.95
C GLY A 576 -17.22 0.65 -2.42
N ASP A 577 -15.95 0.55 -2.05
CA ASP A 577 -15.08 -0.52 -2.58
C ASP A 577 -15.46 -1.93 -2.10
N VAL A 578 -15.01 -2.91 -2.87
CA VAL A 578 -15.26 -4.33 -2.57
C VAL A 578 -14.36 -4.80 -1.44
N ILE A 579 -14.97 -5.40 -0.42
CA ILE A 579 -14.25 -6.19 0.59
C ILE A 579 -14.89 -7.57 0.69
N SER A 580 -14.03 -8.58 0.76
CA SER A 580 -14.41 -9.94 1.10
C SER A 580 -13.47 -10.49 2.15
N PHE A 581 -13.95 -11.39 2.99
CA PHE A 581 -13.14 -11.99 4.03
C PHE A 581 -13.60 -13.41 4.35
N SER A 582 -12.70 -14.19 4.93
CA SER A 582 -12.99 -15.55 5.34
C SER A 582 -12.19 -15.92 6.58
N MET A 583 -12.68 -16.89 7.35
CA MET A 583 -11.98 -17.44 8.49
C MET A 583 -12.46 -18.85 8.78
N TRP A 584 -11.61 -19.62 9.46
CA TRP A 584 -12.00 -20.85 10.14
C TRP A 584 -12.28 -20.56 11.60
N LEU A 585 -13.34 -21.17 12.12
CA LEU A 585 -13.67 -21.08 13.54
C LEU A 585 -14.07 -22.44 14.13
N LYS A 586 -13.88 -22.57 15.44
CA LYS A 586 -14.33 -23.69 16.27
C LYS A 586 -14.75 -23.17 17.64
N THR A 587 -15.98 -23.45 18.05
CA THR A 587 -16.51 -23.02 19.36
C THR A 587 -17.70 -23.88 19.79
N GLU A 588 -17.98 -23.92 21.08
CA GLU A 588 -19.18 -24.51 21.68
C GLU A 588 -20.12 -23.47 22.32
N ARG A 589 -19.74 -22.18 22.24
CA ARG A 589 -20.47 -21.08 22.87
C ARG A 589 -21.71 -20.69 22.06
N TYR A 590 -22.80 -20.44 22.78
CA TYR A 590 -24.12 -20.14 22.19
C TYR A 590 -24.55 -18.68 22.31
N ASP A 591 -23.88 -17.88 23.13
CA ASP A 591 -24.08 -16.43 23.16
C ASP A 591 -23.56 -15.77 21.88
N GLU A 592 -24.07 -14.57 21.58
CA GLU A 592 -23.59 -13.80 20.42
C GLU A 592 -22.16 -13.32 20.64
N MET A 593 -21.25 -13.77 19.79
CA MET A 593 -19.82 -13.47 19.87
C MET A 593 -19.31 -12.66 18.68
N LEU A 594 -18.44 -11.68 18.90
CA LEU A 594 -17.82 -10.86 17.86
C LEU A 594 -16.68 -11.63 17.17
N LEU A 595 -16.77 -11.85 15.86
CA LEU A 595 -15.72 -12.48 15.06
C LEU A 595 -14.77 -11.46 14.41
N MET A 596 -15.33 -10.42 13.80
CA MET A 596 -14.58 -9.36 13.14
C MET A 596 -15.28 -8.02 13.34
N TYR A 597 -14.52 -6.95 13.54
CA TYR A 597 -15.04 -5.60 13.56
C TYR A 597 -14.14 -4.65 12.77
N TYR A 598 -14.74 -3.86 11.88
CA TYR A 598 -14.14 -2.70 11.25
C TYR A 598 -15.05 -1.49 11.46
N GLY A 599 -14.57 -0.45 12.13
CA GLY A 599 -15.38 0.75 12.35
C GLY A 599 -14.57 1.98 12.72
N ASN A 600 -15.26 3.12 12.77
CA ASN A 600 -14.64 4.45 12.90
C ASN A 600 -13.87 4.60 14.23
N ILE A 601 -12.66 5.14 14.14
CA ILE A 601 -11.80 5.44 15.29
C ILE A 601 -12.14 6.77 15.96
N TRP A 602 -12.81 7.67 15.25
CA TRP A 602 -13.10 9.02 15.70
C TRP A 602 -14.54 9.16 16.21
N GLY A 603 -14.68 9.87 17.33
CA GLY A 603 -15.97 10.30 17.86
C GLY A 603 -16.63 9.36 18.87
N LYS A 604 -17.78 9.80 19.42
CA LYS A 604 -18.53 9.08 20.46
C LYS A 604 -19.77 8.36 19.92
N GLY A 605 -20.07 8.44 18.62
CA GLY A 605 -21.33 7.94 18.06
C GLY A 605 -21.12 7.06 16.83
N MET A 606 -21.83 5.93 16.80
CA MET A 606 -21.89 5.02 15.65
C MET A 606 -22.93 5.39 14.59
N ASN A 607 -23.75 6.42 14.83
CA ASN A 607 -24.74 6.92 13.88
C ASN A 607 -24.05 7.82 12.84
N THR A 608 -23.19 7.23 12.03
CA THR A 608 -22.55 7.92 10.91
C THR A 608 -23.28 7.59 9.61
N ALA A 609 -23.25 8.51 8.65
CA ALA A 609 -23.79 8.24 7.31
C ALA A 609 -22.97 7.19 6.54
N LYS A 610 -21.76 6.85 7.01
CA LYS A 610 -20.89 5.80 6.48
C LYS A 610 -21.09 4.50 7.27
N ASP A 611 -20.80 3.38 6.65
CA ASP A 611 -21.01 2.04 7.16
C ASP A 611 -19.77 1.52 7.89
N HIS A 612 -19.99 0.68 8.90
CA HIS A 612 -18.96 -0.16 9.51
C HIS A 612 -19.21 -1.62 9.10
N ILE A 613 -18.39 -2.55 9.55
CA ILE A 613 -18.69 -3.98 9.50
C ILE A 613 -18.49 -4.58 10.88
N LEU A 614 -19.46 -5.34 11.37
CA LEU A 614 -19.28 -6.29 12.46
C LEU A 614 -19.78 -7.65 11.98
N LEU A 615 -18.94 -8.68 12.02
CA LEU A 615 -19.38 -10.06 11.88
C LEU A 615 -19.46 -10.66 13.29
N SER A 616 -20.62 -11.19 13.67
CA SER A 616 -20.81 -11.97 14.90
C SER A 616 -21.30 -13.39 14.58
N LEU A 617 -21.30 -14.23 15.62
CA LEU A 617 -21.87 -15.57 15.63
C LEU A 617 -22.90 -15.65 16.76
N ASP A 618 -24.20 -15.64 16.43
CA ASP A 618 -25.30 -15.72 17.42
C ASP A 618 -25.95 -17.10 17.39
N GLY A 619 -25.82 -17.86 18.48
CA GLY A 619 -26.32 -19.24 18.54
C GLY A 619 -25.80 -20.12 17.40
N GLY A 620 -24.57 -19.86 16.94
CA GLY A 620 -23.93 -20.52 15.81
C GLY A 620 -24.39 -20.03 14.44
N VAL A 621 -25.18 -18.97 14.33
CA VAL A 621 -25.57 -18.35 13.04
C VAL A 621 -24.77 -17.07 12.81
N PRO A 622 -24.05 -16.94 11.69
CA PRO A 622 -23.31 -15.71 11.39
C PRO A 622 -24.25 -14.52 11.18
N LYS A 623 -23.95 -13.37 11.77
CA LYS A 623 -24.66 -12.11 11.52
C LYS A 623 -23.70 -11.03 11.11
N LEU A 624 -23.99 -10.36 10.01
CA LEU A 624 -23.24 -9.20 9.54
C LEU A 624 -24.03 -7.94 9.86
N TYR A 625 -23.40 -7.01 10.56
CA TYR A 625 -23.91 -5.68 10.81
C TYR A 625 -23.15 -4.71 9.92
N SER A 626 -23.87 -3.81 9.26
CA SER A 626 -23.23 -2.66 8.60
C SER A 626 -23.58 -1.32 9.24
N GLN A 627 -24.64 -1.34 10.05
CA GLN A 627 -24.98 -0.36 11.07
C GLN A 627 -25.53 -1.12 12.29
N PHE A 628 -25.72 -0.44 13.42
CA PHE A 628 -26.20 -1.09 14.66
C PHE A 628 -27.53 -1.84 14.49
N ASP A 629 -28.44 -1.28 13.69
CA ASP A 629 -29.78 -1.80 13.43
C ASP A 629 -29.93 -2.44 12.04
N ARG A 630 -28.86 -2.46 11.23
CA ARG A 630 -28.87 -3.01 9.88
C ARG A 630 -28.11 -4.33 9.83
N ILE A 631 -28.88 -5.43 9.88
CA ILE A 631 -28.37 -6.79 10.10
C ILE A 631 -28.71 -7.67 8.89
N LEU A 632 -27.70 -8.39 8.40
CA LEU A 632 -27.81 -9.40 7.36
C LEU A 632 -27.39 -10.75 7.91
N GLN A 633 -28.20 -11.78 7.69
CA GLN A 633 -27.90 -13.14 8.12
C GLN A 633 -28.22 -14.16 7.03
N PRO A 634 -27.48 -15.27 6.94
CA PRO A 634 -27.81 -16.37 6.03
C PRO A 634 -29.05 -17.14 6.51
N VAL A 635 -29.85 -17.63 5.56
CA VAL A 635 -31.06 -18.40 5.83
C VAL A 635 -30.79 -19.89 5.67
N GLY A 636 -31.23 -20.69 6.65
CA GLY A 636 -31.17 -22.15 6.58
C GLY A 636 -29.80 -22.74 6.93
N THR A 637 -28.97 -22.01 7.67
CA THR A 637 -27.67 -22.49 8.13
C THR A 637 -27.79 -23.45 9.30
N SER A 638 -26.83 -24.37 9.42
CA SER A 638 -26.66 -25.19 10.62
C SER A 638 -26.03 -24.36 11.75
N ASN A 639 -26.24 -24.82 12.99
CA ASN A 639 -25.54 -24.30 14.15
C ASN A 639 -24.03 -24.59 14.01
N LEU A 640 -23.20 -23.54 13.97
CA LEU A 640 -21.74 -23.64 13.91
C LEU A 640 -21.06 -23.71 15.29
N SER A 641 -21.83 -23.58 16.38
CA SER A 641 -21.36 -23.71 17.76
C SER A 641 -21.46 -25.15 18.25
N ASP A 642 -20.80 -26.07 17.54
CA ASP A 642 -20.88 -27.53 17.78
C ASP A 642 -19.52 -28.18 18.10
N ASP A 643 -18.54 -27.36 18.45
CA ASP A 643 -17.13 -27.73 18.66
C ASP A 643 -16.47 -28.41 17.45
N LYS A 644 -16.91 -28.09 16.22
CA LYS A 644 -16.21 -28.48 14.98
C LYS A 644 -15.67 -27.26 14.23
N TRP A 645 -14.69 -27.54 13.38
CA TRP A 645 -14.15 -26.54 12.46
C TRP A 645 -15.15 -26.23 11.35
N HIS A 646 -15.51 -24.96 11.23
CA HIS A 646 -16.35 -24.42 10.17
C HIS A 646 -15.65 -23.29 9.42
N HIS A 647 -15.85 -23.25 8.11
CA HIS A 647 -15.44 -22.12 7.27
C HIS A 647 -16.58 -21.13 7.17
N ILE A 648 -16.29 -19.86 7.39
CA ILE A 648 -17.17 -18.76 6.97
C ILE A 648 -16.41 -17.92 5.97
N ALA A 649 -17.05 -17.61 4.85
CA ALA A 649 -16.61 -16.58 3.93
C ALA A 649 -17.77 -15.63 3.59
N VAL A 650 -17.48 -14.34 3.61
CA VAL A 650 -18.40 -13.26 3.30
C VAL A 650 -17.82 -12.48 2.13
N SER A 651 -18.60 -12.34 1.05
CA SER A 651 -18.14 -11.70 -0.17
C SER A 651 -19.11 -10.62 -0.64
N MET A 652 -18.58 -9.43 -0.86
CA MET A 652 -19.25 -8.43 -1.69
C MET A 652 -19.07 -8.83 -3.16
N PRO A 653 -20.15 -8.90 -3.97
CA PRO A 653 -20.05 -9.30 -5.37
C PRO A 653 -19.54 -8.19 -6.30
N ARG A 654 -19.68 -6.92 -5.90
CA ARG A 654 -19.27 -5.73 -6.66
C ARG A 654 -19.18 -4.51 -5.73
N ALA A 655 -18.52 -3.45 -6.20
CA ALA A 655 -18.47 -2.17 -5.50
C ALA A 655 -19.89 -1.60 -5.36
N SER A 656 -20.16 -0.93 -4.25
CA SER A 656 -21.46 -0.34 -3.90
C SER A 656 -22.62 -1.32 -4.15
N CYS A 657 -22.44 -2.60 -3.83
CA CYS A 657 -23.55 -3.56 -3.82
C CYS A 657 -24.54 -3.19 -2.71
N LEU A 658 -25.80 -3.55 -2.89
CA LEU A 658 -26.79 -3.50 -1.81
C LEU A 658 -26.33 -4.39 -0.65
N PHE A 659 -26.76 -4.06 0.56
CA PHE A 659 -26.41 -4.87 1.73
C PHE A 659 -26.95 -6.29 1.59
N SER A 660 -28.17 -6.44 1.05
CA SER A 660 -28.77 -7.75 0.76
C SER A 660 -28.04 -8.57 -0.32
N GLU A 661 -27.20 -7.95 -1.15
CA GLU A 661 -26.41 -8.65 -2.18
C GLU A 661 -25.15 -9.32 -1.62
N ILE A 662 -24.76 -9.04 -0.37
CA ILE A 662 -23.59 -9.67 0.25
C ILE A 662 -23.85 -11.17 0.44
N GLN A 663 -22.86 -11.96 0.04
CA GLN A 663 -22.96 -13.40 -0.07
C GLN A 663 -22.29 -14.10 1.11
N PHE A 664 -22.98 -15.06 1.72
CA PHE A 664 -22.40 -15.95 2.72
C PHE A 664 -22.08 -17.31 2.10
N TYR A 665 -20.89 -17.81 2.41
CA TYR A 665 -20.48 -19.18 2.15
C TYR A 665 -20.10 -19.84 3.47
N ILE A 666 -20.74 -20.96 3.78
CA ILE A 666 -20.43 -21.76 4.97
C ILE A 666 -19.99 -23.13 4.50
N ASP A 667 -18.79 -23.55 4.88
CA ASP A 667 -18.15 -24.78 4.42
C ASP A 667 -18.18 -24.92 2.88
N GLY A 668 -18.00 -23.80 2.20
CA GLY A 668 -18.00 -23.70 0.74
C GLY A 668 -19.36 -23.97 0.10
N VAL A 669 -20.46 -23.80 0.84
CA VAL A 669 -21.83 -23.79 0.33
C VAL A 669 -22.36 -22.37 0.42
N PHE A 670 -22.91 -21.86 -0.69
CA PHE A 670 -23.60 -20.57 -0.70
C PHE A 670 -24.91 -20.65 0.07
N TYR A 671 -25.17 -19.64 0.91
CA TYR A 671 -26.45 -19.46 1.60
C TYR A 671 -27.08 -18.12 1.20
N PRO A 672 -28.37 -18.10 0.83
CA PRO A 672 -29.08 -16.86 0.60
C PRO A 672 -29.15 -16.06 1.90
N SER A 673 -28.98 -14.76 1.81
CA SER A 673 -29.02 -13.84 2.95
C SER A 673 -30.38 -13.17 3.08
N GLN A 674 -30.71 -12.73 4.29
CA GLN A 674 -31.91 -11.99 4.63
C GLN A 674 -31.54 -10.78 5.49
N ILE A 675 -32.01 -9.61 5.09
CA ILE A 675 -31.92 -8.39 5.89
C ILE A 675 -33.07 -8.33 6.89
N ASN A 676 -32.80 -7.82 8.10
CA ASN A 676 -33.81 -7.69 9.16
C ASN A 676 -34.92 -6.68 8.82
N ASP A 677 -34.59 -5.60 8.12
CA ASP A 677 -35.55 -4.61 7.61
C ASP A 677 -35.20 -4.23 6.15
N PRO A 678 -36.05 -4.55 5.16
CA PRO A 678 -35.84 -4.18 3.77
C PRO A 678 -35.70 -2.67 3.51
N LEU A 679 -36.22 -1.81 4.38
CA LEU A 679 -36.06 -0.34 4.25
C LEU A 679 -34.63 0.13 4.50
N LEU A 680 -33.81 -0.71 5.14
CA LEU A 680 -32.41 -0.44 5.41
C LEU A 680 -31.49 -0.95 4.29
N ASP A 681 -32.02 -1.62 3.26
CA ASP A 681 -31.23 -2.17 2.17
C ASP A 681 -30.74 -1.07 1.22
N GLN A 682 -29.51 -0.62 1.46
CA GLN A 682 -28.87 0.46 0.71
C GLN A 682 -27.50 0.02 0.20
N PRO A 683 -26.96 0.67 -0.85
CA PRO A 683 -25.61 0.39 -1.31
C PRO A 683 -24.59 0.62 -0.21
N MET A 684 -23.64 -0.30 -0.07
CA MET A 684 -22.57 -0.27 0.91
C MET A 684 -21.63 0.92 0.68
N PHE A 685 -21.30 1.65 1.75
CA PHE A 685 -20.38 2.78 1.72
C PHE A 685 -19.60 2.85 3.02
N PHE A 686 -18.36 2.35 3.04
CA PHE A 686 -17.61 2.21 4.29
C PHE A 686 -17.03 3.52 4.82
N THR A 687 -16.83 3.57 6.14
CA THR A 687 -15.92 4.53 6.75
C THR A 687 -14.50 4.31 6.24
N THR A 688 -13.80 5.39 5.92
CA THR A 688 -12.43 5.36 5.37
C THR A 688 -11.35 5.44 6.45
N SER A 689 -11.74 5.87 7.66
CA SER A 689 -10.93 6.05 8.86
C SER A 689 -11.34 5.08 9.98
N GLY A 690 -11.28 3.77 9.71
CA GLY A 690 -11.61 2.73 10.69
C GLY A 690 -10.44 1.83 11.10
N LYS A 691 -10.58 1.13 12.23
CA LYS A 691 -9.64 0.07 12.66
C LYS A 691 -10.29 -1.27 12.55
N LEU A 692 -9.48 -2.27 12.21
CA LEU A 692 -9.88 -3.66 12.10
C LEU A 692 -9.42 -4.42 13.35
N SER A 693 -10.31 -5.26 13.89
CA SER A 693 -10.00 -6.21 14.95
C SER A 693 -10.77 -7.50 14.75
N PHE A 694 -10.28 -8.56 15.38
CA PHE A 694 -10.88 -9.89 15.38
C PHE A 694 -11.09 -10.35 16.81
N ALA A 695 -12.11 -11.17 17.04
CA ALA A 695 -12.52 -11.65 18.36
C ALA A 695 -12.92 -10.58 19.41
N HIS A 696 -12.60 -9.30 19.21
CA HIS A 696 -13.00 -8.18 20.07
C HIS A 696 -13.04 -6.85 19.29
N LEU A 697 -13.30 -5.72 19.97
CA LEU A 697 -13.43 -4.38 19.36
C LEU A 697 -12.11 -3.62 19.13
N GLY A 698 -10.94 -4.11 19.55
CA GLY A 698 -9.66 -3.48 19.21
C GLY A 698 -9.50 -2.02 19.65
N PHE A 699 -8.86 -1.24 18.78
CA PHE A 699 -8.65 0.20 18.88
C PHE A 699 -9.90 1.04 18.55
N SER A 700 -11.09 0.46 18.67
CA SER A 700 -12.33 1.15 18.31
C SER A 700 -12.66 2.31 19.23
N SER A 701 -13.47 3.23 18.70
CA SER A 701 -13.97 4.36 19.47
C SER A 701 -14.84 3.92 20.67
N PRO A 702 -14.92 4.72 21.75
CA PRO A 702 -15.78 4.44 22.90
C PRO A 702 -17.26 4.21 22.52
N GLY A 703 -17.73 4.85 21.45
CA GLY A 703 -19.10 4.67 20.95
C GLY A 703 -19.38 3.25 20.45
N ALA A 704 -18.36 2.55 19.93
CA ALA A 704 -18.48 1.14 19.54
C ALA A 704 -18.67 0.24 20.76
N TYR A 705 -17.88 0.46 21.82
CA TYR A 705 -18.01 -0.27 23.08
C TYR A 705 -19.37 -0.05 23.74
N GLU A 706 -19.91 1.17 23.73
CA GLU A 706 -21.24 1.45 24.25
C GLU A 706 -22.32 0.67 23.46
N LYS A 707 -22.27 0.75 22.13
CA LYS A 707 -23.28 0.16 21.25
C LYS A 707 -23.24 -1.36 21.22
N PHE A 708 -22.07 -1.97 21.16
CA PHE A 708 -21.91 -3.42 21.05
C PHE A 708 -21.56 -4.10 22.38
N SER A 709 -21.80 -3.43 23.51
CA SER A 709 -21.56 -3.98 24.86
C SER A 709 -22.31 -5.28 25.17
N TYR A 710 -23.36 -5.62 24.41
CA TYR A 710 -24.13 -6.86 24.56
C TYR A 710 -23.55 -8.05 23.78
N ILE A 711 -22.61 -7.81 22.85
CA ILE A 711 -21.94 -8.86 22.08
C ILE A 711 -20.67 -9.27 22.85
N SER A 712 -20.58 -10.54 23.22
CA SER A 712 -19.39 -11.07 23.89
C SER A 712 -18.18 -11.05 22.93
N PRO A 713 -16.95 -10.86 23.44
CA PRO A 713 -15.78 -11.21 22.66
C PRO A 713 -15.75 -12.73 22.39
N PHE A 714 -15.09 -13.14 21.30
CA PHE A 714 -15.08 -14.53 20.86
C PHE A 714 -14.28 -15.44 21.79
N GLU A 715 -14.89 -16.57 22.15
CA GLU A 715 -14.29 -17.66 22.90
C GLU A 715 -14.29 -18.93 22.02
N GLY A 716 -13.11 -19.47 21.73
CA GLY A 716 -12.95 -20.56 20.77
C GLY A 716 -11.60 -20.54 20.07
N GLN A 717 -11.55 -21.07 18.85
CA GLN A 717 -10.34 -21.09 18.01
C GLN A 717 -10.60 -20.41 16.66
N LEU A 718 -9.64 -19.61 16.19
CA LEU A 718 -9.63 -19.06 14.83
C LEU A 718 -8.38 -19.51 14.08
N ASP A 719 -8.51 -19.70 12.76
CA ASP A 719 -7.45 -20.14 11.85
C ASP A 719 -7.69 -19.53 10.44
N ASP A 720 -6.65 -19.44 9.62
CA ASP A 720 -6.68 -19.04 8.20
C ASP A 720 -7.57 -17.78 7.96
N ILE A 721 -7.38 -16.72 8.76
CA ILE A 721 -8.15 -15.47 8.63
C ILE A 721 -7.60 -14.72 7.41
N MET A 722 -8.44 -14.41 6.43
CA MET A 722 -8.04 -13.78 5.18
C MET A 722 -9.00 -12.66 4.77
N MET A 723 -8.47 -11.62 4.11
CA MET A 723 -9.26 -10.50 3.58
C MET A 723 -8.76 -10.07 2.19
N TRP A 724 -9.68 -9.83 1.27
CA TRP A 724 -9.45 -9.38 -0.11
C TRP A 724 -10.15 -8.07 -0.40
N SER A 725 -9.58 -7.31 -1.33
CA SER A 725 -10.16 -6.08 -1.91
C SER A 725 -10.89 -6.35 -3.24
N ARG A 726 -11.38 -7.58 -3.41
CA ARG A 726 -12.11 -8.07 -4.58
C ARG A 726 -13.17 -9.10 -4.16
N PRO A 727 -14.13 -9.43 -5.03
CA PRO A 727 -15.05 -10.53 -4.77
C PRO A 727 -14.29 -11.86 -4.66
N LEU A 728 -14.80 -12.77 -3.83
CA LEU A 728 -14.28 -14.15 -3.79
C LEU A 728 -14.67 -14.88 -5.07
N THR A 729 -13.70 -15.56 -5.66
CA THR A 729 -13.94 -16.48 -6.76
C THR A 729 -14.34 -17.85 -6.22
N GLU A 730 -14.92 -18.69 -7.08
CA GLU A 730 -15.19 -20.09 -6.74
C GLU A 730 -13.91 -20.83 -6.29
N LYS A 731 -12.76 -20.49 -6.89
CA LYS A 731 -11.46 -21.05 -6.50
C LYS A 731 -11.12 -20.69 -5.05
N ASP A 732 -11.30 -19.43 -4.65
CA ASP A 732 -11.01 -18.98 -3.28
C ASP A 732 -11.88 -19.77 -2.28
N ILE A 733 -13.21 -19.77 -2.51
CA ILE A 733 -14.20 -20.43 -1.66
C ILE A 733 -13.89 -21.93 -1.51
N LEU A 734 -13.65 -22.62 -2.62
CA LEU A 734 -13.39 -24.07 -2.59
C LEU A 734 -12.03 -24.39 -1.97
N SER A 735 -10.99 -23.61 -2.27
CA SER A 735 -9.63 -23.86 -1.78
C SER A 735 -9.53 -23.74 -0.27
N GLN A 736 -10.33 -22.85 0.31
CA GLN A 736 -10.36 -22.62 1.75
C GLN A 736 -11.29 -23.62 2.46
N SER A 737 -12.46 -23.95 1.90
CA SER A 737 -13.57 -24.70 2.54
C SER A 737 -13.44 -26.22 2.71
N ASN A 738 -12.26 -26.85 2.56
CA ASN A 738 -12.03 -28.32 2.61
C ASN A 738 -12.65 -29.11 1.44
N LYS A 739 -13.52 -28.50 0.62
CA LYS A 739 -14.02 -29.12 -0.62
C LYS A 739 -12.96 -29.25 -1.72
N TYR A 740 -11.77 -28.68 -1.51
CA TYR A 740 -10.61 -28.88 -2.39
C TYR A 740 -9.99 -30.27 -2.34
N HIS A 741 -10.51 -31.18 -1.51
CA HIS A 741 -10.33 -32.61 -1.74
C HIS A 741 -11.30 -33.11 -2.82
N GLY A 742 -11.18 -32.57 -4.03
CA GLY A 742 -11.83 -33.17 -5.20
C GLY A 742 -11.42 -34.62 -5.31
N ASP A 743 -12.35 -35.49 -5.72
CA ASP A 743 -12.02 -36.86 -6.09
C ASP A 743 -10.79 -36.84 -7.01
N LYS A 744 -9.73 -37.58 -6.66
CA LYS A 744 -8.59 -37.73 -7.55
C LYS A 744 -9.07 -38.43 -8.82
N VAL A 745 -9.17 -37.68 -9.92
CA VAL A 745 -9.48 -38.26 -11.22
C VAL A 745 -8.18 -38.36 -12.01
N VAL A 746 -7.63 -39.56 -12.11
CA VAL A 746 -6.51 -39.77 -13.03
C VAL A 746 -7.03 -39.67 -14.46
N LYS A 747 -6.62 -38.61 -15.18
CA LYS A 747 -6.83 -38.51 -16.63
C LYS A 747 -5.80 -39.40 -17.32
N LYS A 748 -6.30 -40.30 -18.17
CA LYS A 748 -5.49 -41.19 -19.00
C LYS A 748 -4.91 -40.34 -20.14
N TYR A 749 -3.62 -40.50 -20.39
CA TYR A 749 -2.97 -40.01 -21.60
C TYR A 749 -2.37 -41.22 -22.31
N GLU A 750 -2.38 -41.22 -23.63
CA GLU A 750 -1.74 -42.27 -24.42
C GLU A 750 -0.32 -41.80 -24.71
N GLY A 751 0.68 -42.47 -24.14
CA GLY A 751 2.09 -42.04 -24.18
C GLY A 751 2.92 -42.57 -23.00
N ARG A 752 4.24 -42.35 -23.06
CA ARG A 752 5.18 -42.69 -21.99
C ARG A 752 5.32 -41.52 -21.02
N CYS A 753 5.50 -41.82 -19.73
CA CYS A 753 5.95 -40.81 -18.79
C CYS A 753 7.47 -40.61 -19.01
N LYS A 754 7.93 -39.38 -19.23
CA LYS A 754 9.37 -39.06 -19.28
C LYS A 754 9.96 -39.38 -17.91
N GLN A 755 10.99 -40.24 -17.86
CA GLN A 755 11.53 -40.73 -16.60
C GLN A 755 12.00 -39.56 -15.74
N VAL A 756 11.37 -39.43 -14.57
CA VAL A 756 11.85 -38.61 -13.46
C VAL A 756 12.84 -39.43 -12.65
N HIS A 757 13.78 -38.76 -11.98
CA HIS A 757 14.85 -39.37 -11.18
C HIS A 757 14.34 -40.56 -10.33
N GLN A 758 15.06 -41.69 -10.31
CA GLN A 758 14.59 -42.96 -9.70
C GLN A 758 14.13 -42.82 -8.24
N SER A 759 14.67 -41.84 -7.51
CA SER A 759 14.28 -41.49 -6.14
C SER A 759 12.80 -41.12 -5.96
N PHE A 760 12.10 -40.73 -7.04
CA PHE A 760 10.68 -40.36 -7.01
C PHE A 760 9.73 -41.45 -7.56
N ILE A 761 10.31 -42.59 -7.95
CA ILE A 761 9.57 -43.74 -8.47
C ILE A 761 9.41 -44.75 -7.33
N ARG A 762 8.17 -45.00 -6.90
CA ARG A 762 7.89 -46.15 -6.04
C ARG A 762 7.47 -47.32 -6.92
N LYS A 763 8.40 -48.24 -7.19
CA LYS A 763 8.11 -49.50 -7.90
C LYS A 763 7.25 -50.39 -7.00
N MET A 764 6.09 -50.82 -7.48
CA MET A 764 5.29 -51.85 -6.83
C MET A 764 5.03 -52.98 -7.81
N VAL A 765 5.65 -54.13 -7.54
CA VAL A 765 5.42 -55.35 -8.32
C VAL A 765 4.35 -56.15 -7.61
N TRP A 766 3.17 -56.24 -8.20
CA TRP A 766 2.20 -57.29 -7.88
C TRP A 766 2.10 -58.20 -9.11
N ALA A 767 1.95 -59.51 -8.89
CA ALA A 767 1.75 -60.44 -9.99
C ALA A 767 0.47 -60.09 -10.78
N LYS A 768 0.58 -60.03 -12.12
CA LYS A 768 -0.50 -59.84 -13.11
C LYS A 768 -1.65 -58.94 -12.63
N THR A 769 -1.46 -57.63 -12.63
CA THR A 769 -2.54 -56.69 -12.30
C THR A 769 -3.04 -55.96 -13.54
N GLU A 770 -4.35 -55.98 -13.75
CA GLU A 770 -5.02 -55.22 -14.81
C GLU A 770 -4.83 -53.71 -14.65
N GLN A 771 -4.74 -52.99 -15.78
CA GLN A 771 -4.58 -51.53 -15.86
C GLN A 771 -5.54 -50.73 -14.96
N SER A 772 -6.81 -51.13 -14.92
CA SER A 772 -7.87 -50.50 -14.12
C SER A 772 -7.49 -50.42 -12.64
N ARG A 773 -6.76 -51.44 -12.15
CA ARG A 773 -6.28 -51.55 -10.77
C ARG A 773 -5.10 -50.63 -10.49
N CYS A 774 -4.18 -50.48 -11.43
CA CYS A 774 -3.05 -49.53 -11.34
C CYS A 774 -3.58 -48.09 -11.20
N ARG A 775 -4.51 -47.69 -12.08
CA ARG A 775 -5.20 -46.38 -12.00
C ARG A 775 -5.91 -46.18 -10.66
N ARG A 776 -6.76 -47.14 -10.27
CA ARG A 776 -7.54 -47.06 -9.02
C ARG A 776 -6.65 -46.95 -7.78
N LYS A 777 -5.52 -47.67 -7.75
CA LYS A 777 -4.57 -47.59 -6.63
C LYS A 777 -3.82 -46.27 -6.58
N CYS A 778 -3.58 -45.62 -7.72
CA CYS A 778 -3.06 -44.27 -7.72
C CYS A 778 -4.08 -43.27 -7.17
N THR A 779 -5.36 -43.37 -7.56
CA THR A 779 -6.42 -42.49 -7.03
C THR A 779 -6.65 -42.67 -5.52
N GLU A 780 -6.57 -43.90 -5.01
CA GLU A 780 -6.72 -44.22 -3.58
C GLU A 780 -5.56 -43.68 -2.71
N ARG A 781 -4.41 -43.30 -3.29
CA ARG A 781 -3.22 -42.90 -2.53
C ARG A 781 -3.07 -41.39 -2.43
N LYS A 782 -2.94 -40.87 -1.21
CA LYS A 782 -2.73 -39.44 -0.92
C LYS A 782 -1.54 -38.85 -1.69
N ASN A 783 -0.44 -39.59 -1.84
CA ASN A 783 0.80 -39.08 -2.46
C ASN A 783 1.05 -39.53 -3.90
N CYS A 784 0.10 -40.20 -4.57
CA CYS A 784 0.27 -40.55 -5.98
C CYS A 784 -0.14 -39.36 -6.86
N LEU A 785 0.80 -38.85 -7.66
CA LEU A 785 0.58 -37.74 -8.62
C LEU A 785 0.54 -38.22 -10.08
N GLY A 786 0.83 -39.50 -10.32
CA GLY A 786 0.62 -40.17 -11.61
C GLY A 786 0.99 -41.65 -11.56
N TYR A 787 0.70 -42.39 -12.62
CA TYR A 787 1.12 -43.79 -12.79
C TYR A 787 1.62 -44.08 -14.21
N GLN A 788 2.43 -45.14 -14.35
CA GLN A 788 2.78 -45.77 -15.62
C GLN A 788 2.47 -47.26 -15.52
N TYR A 789 1.78 -47.80 -16.52
CA TYR A 789 1.52 -49.24 -16.64
C TYR A 789 2.23 -49.78 -17.88
N ASN A 790 3.02 -50.83 -17.69
CA ASN A 790 3.69 -51.58 -18.74
C ASN A 790 2.92 -52.88 -19.01
N ARG A 791 2.27 -52.96 -20.17
CA ARG A 791 1.44 -54.09 -20.60
C ARG A 791 2.25 -55.36 -20.87
N SER A 792 3.48 -55.22 -21.37
CA SER A 792 4.29 -56.37 -21.80
C SER A 792 4.82 -57.21 -20.66
N ILE A 793 4.93 -56.61 -19.47
CA ILE A 793 5.42 -57.29 -18.25
C ILE A 793 4.46 -57.15 -17.06
N ASP A 794 3.26 -56.61 -17.28
CA ASP A 794 2.24 -56.36 -16.24
C ASP A 794 2.76 -55.57 -15.02
N GLU A 795 3.66 -54.60 -15.22
CA GLU A 795 4.23 -53.78 -14.13
C GLU A 795 3.53 -52.41 -14.01
N CYS A 796 3.34 -51.95 -12.77
CA CYS A 796 2.74 -50.66 -12.44
C CYS A 796 3.71 -49.81 -11.60
N LEU A 797 4.00 -48.59 -12.07
CA LEU A 797 4.83 -47.59 -11.39
C LEU A 797 3.94 -46.43 -10.95
N HIS A 798 4.11 -45.97 -9.71
CA HIS A 798 3.44 -44.77 -9.20
C HIS A 798 4.47 -43.69 -8.92
N PHE A 799 4.15 -42.46 -9.32
CA PHE A 799 5.00 -41.30 -9.13
C PHE A 799 4.51 -40.47 -7.94
N SER A 800 5.44 -40.07 -7.07
CA SER A 800 5.17 -39.10 -5.99
C SER A 800 5.34 -37.65 -6.43
N ILE A 801 5.75 -37.43 -7.68
CA ILE A 801 5.79 -36.13 -8.36
C ILE A 801 5.02 -36.25 -9.68
N LYS A 802 4.52 -35.14 -10.21
CA LYS A 802 3.75 -35.14 -11.46
C LYS A 802 4.68 -35.53 -12.62
N PRO A 803 4.43 -36.64 -13.33
CA PRO A 803 5.28 -37.03 -14.45
C PRO A 803 5.10 -36.05 -15.61
N VAL A 804 6.20 -35.77 -16.33
CA VAL A 804 6.16 -35.02 -17.59
C VAL A 804 5.77 -35.99 -18.70
N LEU A 805 4.83 -35.61 -19.56
CA LEU A 805 4.45 -36.41 -20.71
C LEU A 805 5.48 -36.19 -21.83
N ASP A 806 5.83 -37.26 -22.53
CA ASP A 806 6.61 -37.18 -23.77
C ASP A 806 5.65 -37.13 -24.94
N ASP A 807 5.62 -36.00 -25.66
CA ASP A 807 4.73 -35.78 -26.82
C ASP A 807 5.32 -36.35 -28.12
N SER A 808 6.46 -37.05 -28.08
CA SER A 808 7.04 -37.66 -29.29
C SER A 808 6.17 -38.82 -29.81
N GLU A 809 5.85 -38.80 -31.12
CA GLU A 809 4.89 -39.66 -31.84
C GLU A 809 5.22 -41.17 -31.88
N ILE A 810 6.05 -41.70 -30.98
CA ILE A 810 6.29 -43.15 -30.92
C ILE A 810 5.27 -43.79 -29.97
N VAL A 811 4.14 -44.19 -30.56
CA VAL A 811 3.12 -45.06 -29.95
C VAL A 811 3.71 -46.46 -29.76
N ASP A 812 4.53 -46.61 -28.73
CA ASP A 812 4.84 -47.94 -28.21
C ASP A 812 3.64 -48.38 -27.36
N ASN A 813 2.81 -49.25 -27.94
CA ASN A 813 1.52 -49.71 -27.40
C ASN A 813 1.63 -50.40 -26.03
N ASP A 814 2.85 -50.65 -25.59
CA ASP A 814 3.20 -51.38 -24.38
C ASP A 814 3.17 -50.51 -23.13
N PHE A 815 3.19 -49.17 -23.25
CA PHE A 815 3.23 -48.26 -22.11
C PHE A 815 2.07 -47.27 -22.07
N GLN A 816 1.51 -47.06 -20.88
CA GLN A 816 0.44 -46.07 -20.67
C GLN A 816 0.70 -45.22 -19.43
N CYS A 817 0.65 -43.89 -19.61
CA CYS A 817 0.84 -42.89 -18.55
C CYS A 817 -0.51 -42.28 -18.11
N GLY A 818 -0.72 -42.13 -16.81
CA GLY A 818 -1.86 -41.42 -16.26
C GLY A 818 -1.40 -40.32 -15.31
N ILE A 819 -1.85 -39.09 -15.51
CA ILE A 819 -1.61 -38.00 -14.55
C ILE A 819 -2.82 -37.90 -13.64
N ALA A 820 -2.58 -38.02 -12.33
CA ALA A 820 -3.61 -37.69 -11.35
C ALA A 820 -3.87 -36.18 -11.44
N LYS A 821 -4.99 -35.80 -12.05
CA LYS A 821 -5.49 -34.42 -11.98
C LYS A 821 -6.62 -34.40 -10.95
N TYR A 822 -6.67 -33.34 -10.17
CA TYR A 822 -7.90 -33.04 -9.46
C TYR A 822 -8.83 -32.43 -10.51
N THR A 823 -9.91 -33.13 -10.89
CA THR A 823 -10.94 -32.56 -11.77
C THR A 823 -12.30 -32.69 -11.11
N TYR A 824 -13.05 -31.59 -11.19
CA TYR A 824 -14.40 -31.44 -10.69
C TYR A 824 -15.39 -32.05 -11.71
N GLU A 825 -16.04 -33.17 -11.38
CA GLU A 825 -17.27 -33.56 -12.08
C GLU A 825 -18.45 -33.38 -11.13
N ARG A 826 -19.26 -32.38 -11.45
CA ARG A 826 -20.52 -32.07 -10.77
C ARG A 826 -21.51 -33.21 -11.05
N LYS A 827 -21.75 -34.12 -10.10
CA LYS A 827 -22.97 -34.94 -10.13
C LYS A 827 -24.15 -34.09 -9.67
N ILE A 828 -24.65 -33.23 -10.57
CA ILE A 828 -25.99 -32.67 -10.38
C ILE A 828 -26.98 -33.82 -10.57
N ARG A 829 -27.49 -34.40 -9.48
CA ARG A 829 -28.76 -35.13 -9.55
C ARG A 829 -29.87 -34.09 -9.71
N VAL A 830 -30.24 -33.81 -10.95
CA VAL A 830 -31.52 -33.15 -11.22
C VAL A 830 -32.60 -34.17 -10.85
N GLY A 831 -33.17 -34.01 -9.65
CA GLY A 831 -34.40 -34.70 -9.28
C GLY A 831 -35.53 -34.14 -10.13
N VAL A 832 -35.73 -34.71 -11.32
CA VAL A 832 -36.97 -34.53 -12.07
C VAL A 832 -38.04 -35.31 -11.32
N ASN A 833 -38.71 -34.67 -10.36
CA ASN A 833 -39.99 -35.16 -9.88
C ASN A 833 -41.00 -34.89 -10.98
N GLY A 834 -41.17 -35.89 -11.85
CA GLY A 834 -42.33 -35.98 -12.71
C GLY A 834 -43.54 -36.44 -11.90
N SER A 835 -44.57 -35.60 -11.84
CA SER A 835 -45.95 -36.07 -11.82
C SER A 835 -46.81 -35.08 -12.60
N LYS A 836 -47.67 -35.67 -13.44
CA LYS A 836 -48.53 -35.09 -14.48
C LYS A 836 -49.23 -33.77 -14.16
#